data_AF-A0A3E2MZH4-F1
#
_entry.id   AF-A0A3E2MZH4-F1
#
_cell.length_a   1.000
_cell.length_b   1.000
_cell.length_c   1.000
_cell.angle_alpha   90.00
_cell.angle_beta   90.00
_cell.angle_gamma   90.00
#
_symmetry.space_group_name_H-M   'P 1'
#
loop_
_entity.id
_entity.type
_entity.pdbx_description
1 polymer ?
#
loop_
_entity_poly.entity_id
_entity_poly.type
_entity_poly.pdbx_seq_one_letter_code
_entity_poly.pdbx_strand_id
1 'polypeptide(L)'
;MNSGTGNIGLFNSGADNIGLFNSGTGNFGIGNSGDYNTGIGNAGATNTGLLNAGLVNTGVGNAGNYNSGGFNAGHTNTGSFNSGDYNTGYLNPGNYNTGLANSGDVNTGAFISGDYSNGAFWRGDHQGLVGFSYGFTIPALPAQLEAQIPVNIPATATAGDTTIHSATFPAIHFDTFGLLPQSNGTFGPVTLPDITLSGPTFSLLMGGPDTVVGIKAGGVAGPVTFSFIDIPAAPGFGNTTATPSSGFFNSGAGSASGFGNSGADNSGLLNLAFGSSGYQNVGALQSGIANLGNTMSGVYNTGLAVPAHVSGIGNIGHNLAGLLRGTAGQVPVNVGFANNGAGNVGFGNVGFSNVGSGNIGSFNVGSGNIGDYNIGPGNLGDYNIGLGNLGDSSIGFGNAGDHNVGVANAGFNNFGFANTGSNNIGIGLSGDGQVGFGALNSGTGNIGLFNSGTDNIGLFNSGTGNFGIGNSGDYNTGIGNAGATNTGLLNAGLVNTGVGNAGNYNSGGFNTGSTNTGSFNPGDYNTGGLNQGDYNTGYLNSGDYNTGFVNAGDVNTGAFISGNYSNGFFARGDYQNLIGWSYSITVSEFPAYGTLDIPVYIPFTGAIGPITIQEFTIPSLPLDALVYINGTPIPIFYDFGPITVDETTTDPIALNFVWDQLYHYEVGPRTFGPYEIPLFSFPGPGFANSTTSPSSGFFNSGTGPTSGFFNSGAGSLSGLINLGANNSGFANTGIGGLGNSGFINDGALQSGMANVGNTISGIYNSTTLDPTAVANVSGIANTGVDLAGVFRGASRIHNLGFANLGFANLGSANIGDLNLGGANFGSANIGSGNIGFGNVGGGNVGSLNLGFGNLGDHNIGPGNLGDYNIGLGNLGDSNVGFGNAGDHNVGVGNAGFNNFGFANTGSNNIGIGLSGDGQVGFGALNSGTGNIGLFNSGTGNIGLFNSGTGNIGLFNSGTGSFGIGNSGNYNTGIGNAGATNTGLFNTGLVNTGVGNAGNYNSGGFNTGSTNTGSFNSGDHNTGYLNSGDYNTGLANSGDVNTGAFISGNYSNGFFVDGDHQGLIDGTPGFFNSTTNPSSGLLNSGEGSESGVGNYGVGNSGFLNFASVTGAGSSGLLNVGALQSGILNLGSTISGFGNTGSVTPAFVSGVANAGTRLSGFFFRGTGP
;
A
#
# COMPACT_ATOMS: atom_id res chain seq x y z
N MET A 1 -29.24 21.13 -13.04
CA MET A 1 -30.12 20.28 -13.88
C MET A 1 -29.45 20.11 -15.23
N ASN A 2 -29.56 18.94 -15.85
CA ASN A 2 -29.13 18.71 -17.23
C ASN A 2 -30.33 18.89 -18.18
N SER A 3 -30.08 19.09 -19.47
CA SER A 3 -31.12 19.23 -20.49
C SER A 3 -30.90 18.23 -21.64
N GLY A 4 -31.93 17.48 -22.00
CA GLY A 4 -31.81 16.32 -22.90
C GLY A 4 -31.50 15.01 -22.18
N THR A 5 -31.17 13.96 -22.95
CA THR A 5 -31.22 12.55 -22.54
C THR A 5 -29.86 11.96 -22.18
N GLY A 6 -29.81 10.98 -21.28
CA GLY A 6 -28.60 10.17 -20.97
C GLY A 6 -27.44 10.90 -20.26
N ASN A 7 -27.48 12.23 -20.14
CA ASN A 7 -26.37 13.03 -19.61
C ASN A 7 -26.05 12.77 -18.12
N ILE A 8 -24.80 12.45 -17.81
CA ILE A 8 -24.27 12.23 -16.45
C ILE A 8 -23.43 13.44 -16.02
N GLY A 9 -23.66 13.95 -14.81
CA GLY A 9 -22.97 15.14 -14.27
C GLY A 9 -23.89 16.37 -14.18
N LEU A 10 -23.35 17.58 -14.36
CA LEU A 10 -24.08 18.84 -14.12
C LEU A 10 -23.99 19.83 -15.30
N PHE A 11 -25.13 20.47 -15.58
CA PHE A 11 -25.30 21.53 -16.59
C PHE A 11 -24.95 21.10 -18.03
N ASN A 12 -24.98 19.81 -18.33
CA ASN A 12 -24.82 19.30 -19.70
C ASN A 12 -26.10 19.53 -20.53
N SER A 13 -25.93 19.74 -21.84
CA SER A 13 -27.01 19.97 -22.79
C SER A 13 -26.84 19.13 -24.06
N GLY A 14 -27.88 18.40 -24.47
CA GLY A 14 -27.83 17.46 -25.60
C GLY A 14 -28.00 16.01 -25.14
N ALA A 15 -27.23 15.08 -25.70
CA ALA A 15 -27.39 13.65 -25.43
C ALA A 15 -26.08 12.94 -25.01
N ASP A 16 -26.20 12.03 -24.03
CA ASP A 16 -25.17 11.07 -23.60
C ASP A 16 -23.81 11.68 -23.18
N ASN A 17 -23.79 12.96 -22.81
CA ASN A 17 -22.57 13.64 -22.34
C ASN A 17 -22.23 13.27 -20.88
N ILE A 18 -20.95 13.11 -20.58
CA ILE A 18 -20.44 12.78 -19.24
C ILE A 18 -19.47 13.89 -18.78
N GLY A 19 -19.84 14.61 -17.71
CA GLY A 19 -18.99 15.64 -17.09
C GLY A 19 -19.74 16.94 -16.78
N LEU A 20 -19.14 18.09 -17.12
CA LEU A 20 -19.64 19.42 -16.75
C LEU A 20 -19.75 20.37 -17.95
N PHE A 21 -20.88 21.07 -18.07
CA PHE A 21 -21.11 22.14 -19.06
C PHE A 21 -20.90 21.75 -20.54
N ASN A 22 -20.96 20.46 -20.90
CA ASN A 22 -20.78 20.03 -22.29
C ASN A 22 -22.05 20.28 -23.13
N SER A 23 -21.87 20.57 -24.43
CA SER A 23 -22.96 20.82 -25.37
C SER A 23 -22.81 20.02 -26.67
N GLY A 24 -23.80 19.16 -26.98
CA GLY A 24 -23.80 18.30 -28.16
C GLY A 24 -23.98 16.83 -27.80
N THR A 25 -23.25 15.93 -28.47
CA THR A 25 -23.47 14.47 -28.37
C THR A 25 -22.24 13.71 -27.88
N GLY A 26 -22.40 12.89 -26.84
CA GLY A 26 -21.41 11.88 -26.44
C GLY A 26 -20.05 12.40 -25.95
N ASN A 27 -19.95 13.67 -25.54
CA ASN A 27 -18.68 14.25 -25.09
C ASN A 27 -18.29 13.79 -23.68
N PHE A 28 -16.98 13.71 -23.40
CA PHE A 28 -16.42 13.35 -22.09
C PHE A 28 -15.46 14.44 -21.59
N GLY A 29 -15.79 15.09 -20.48
CA GLY A 29 -14.93 16.11 -19.84
C GLY A 29 -15.65 17.41 -19.48
N ILE A 30 -15.03 18.56 -19.77
CA ILE A 30 -15.52 19.87 -19.33
C ILE A 30 -15.62 20.85 -20.50
N GLY A 31 -16.81 21.42 -20.70
CA GLY A 31 -17.03 22.57 -21.61
C GLY A 31 -16.72 22.30 -23.08
N ASN A 32 -16.80 21.04 -23.53
CA ASN A 32 -16.61 20.71 -24.95
C ASN A 32 -17.89 20.99 -25.74
N SER A 33 -17.74 21.38 -27.02
CA SER A 33 -18.86 21.71 -27.90
C SER A 33 -18.76 21.01 -29.26
N GLY A 34 -19.81 20.26 -29.60
CA GLY A 34 -19.85 19.38 -30.77
C GLY A 34 -19.99 17.91 -30.34
N ASP A 35 -19.32 16.99 -31.04
CA ASP A 35 -19.61 15.55 -30.91
C ASP A 35 -18.36 14.70 -30.64
N TYR A 36 -18.47 13.76 -29.69
CA TYR A 36 -17.45 12.77 -29.31
C TYR A 36 -16.07 13.33 -28.96
N ASN A 37 -15.98 14.55 -28.40
CA ASN A 37 -14.71 15.12 -27.95
C ASN A 37 -14.33 14.65 -26.53
N THR A 38 -13.03 14.46 -26.28
CA THR A 38 -12.49 14.10 -24.96
C THR A 38 -11.48 15.14 -24.47
N GLY A 39 -11.76 15.75 -23.31
CA GLY A 39 -10.85 16.72 -22.68
C GLY A 39 -11.54 18.00 -22.22
N ILE A 40 -10.90 19.15 -22.48
CA ILE A 40 -11.38 20.46 -22.01
C ILE A 40 -11.43 21.47 -23.16
N GLY A 41 -12.61 22.08 -23.37
CA GLY A 41 -12.79 23.23 -24.25
C GLY A 41 -12.51 22.97 -25.73
N ASN A 42 -12.60 21.72 -26.20
CA ASN A 42 -12.44 21.42 -27.63
C ASN A 42 -13.73 21.73 -28.41
N ALA A 43 -13.57 22.16 -29.66
CA ALA A 43 -14.67 22.56 -30.53
C ALA A 43 -14.60 21.83 -31.89
N GLY A 44 -15.69 21.16 -32.25
CA GLY A 44 -15.78 20.34 -33.46
C GLY A 44 -16.04 18.87 -33.13
N ALA A 45 -15.34 17.95 -33.80
CA ALA A 45 -15.63 16.52 -33.69
C ALA A 45 -14.38 15.67 -33.44
N THR A 46 -14.50 14.72 -32.51
CA THR A 46 -13.51 13.66 -32.26
C THR A 46 -12.08 14.18 -31.95
N ASN A 47 -11.97 15.33 -31.28
CA ASN A 47 -10.68 15.87 -30.82
C ASN A 47 -10.32 15.33 -29.43
N THR A 48 -9.02 15.14 -29.18
CA THR A 48 -8.50 14.68 -27.89
C THR A 48 -7.45 15.66 -27.34
N GLY A 49 -7.75 16.30 -26.20
CA GLY A 49 -6.81 17.20 -25.51
C GLY A 49 -7.40 18.55 -25.10
N LEU A 50 -6.71 19.63 -25.44
CA LEU A 50 -6.97 20.99 -24.93
C LEU A 50 -7.15 22.01 -26.07
N LEU A 51 -8.29 22.70 -26.09
CA LEU A 51 -8.57 23.86 -26.95
C LEU A 51 -8.33 23.62 -28.46
N ASN A 52 -8.47 22.39 -28.95
CA ASN A 52 -8.33 22.10 -30.37
C ASN A 52 -9.61 22.47 -31.13
N ALA A 53 -9.45 22.98 -32.35
CA ALA A 53 -10.54 23.43 -33.21
C ALA A 53 -10.48 22.74 -34.59
N GLY A 54 -11.51 21.93 -34.89
CA GLY A 54 -11.61 21.17 -36.13
C GLY A 54 -11.92 19.69 -35.90
N LEU A 55 -11.25 18.80 -36.63
CA LEU A 55 -11.53 17.37 -36.66
C LEU A 55 -10.28 16.50 -36.45
N VAL A 56 -10.34 15.55 -35.52
CA VAL A 56 -9.29 14.53 -35.28
C VAL A 56 -7.91 15.15 -34.94
N ASN A 57 -7.88 16.24 -34.16
CA ASN A 57 -6.63 16.77 -33.63
C ASN A 57 -6.27 16.12 -32.29
N THR A 58 -4.98 15.84 -32.10
CA THR A 58 -4.42 15.26 -30.86
C THR A 58 -3.38 16.21 -30.27
N GLY A 59 -3.66 16.77 -29.10
CA GLY A 59 -2.72 17.65 -28.38
C GLY A 59 -3.34 18.99 -27.95
N VAL A 60 -2.65 20.10 -28.27
CA VAL A 60 -2.97 21.43 -27.71
C VAL A 60 -3.09 22.50 -28.79
N GLY A 61 -4.24 23.19 -28.83
CA GLY A 61 -4.41 24.44 -29.59
C GLY A 61 -4.20 24.33 -31.11
N ASN A 62 -4.37 23.15 -31.70
CA ASN A 62 -4.26 22.97 -33.15
C ASN A 62 -5.52 23.48 -33.86
N ALA A 63 -5.32 24.07 -35.05
CA ALA A 63 -6.39 24.63 -35.89
C ALA A 63 -6.35 23.98 -37.27
N GLY A 64 -7.36 23.18 -37.60
CA GLY A 64 -7.39 22.37 -38.82
C GLY A 64 -7.75 20.92 -38.50
N ASN A 65 -7.19 19.96 -39.25
CA ASN A 65 -7.57 18.54 -39.12
C ASN A 65 -6.36 17.61 -39.08
N TYR A 66 -6.48 16.48 -38.38
CA TYR A 66 -5.47 15.40 -38.32
C TYR A 66 -4.08 15.83 -37.81
N ASN A 67 -3.97 16.92 -37.04
CA ASN A 67 -2.68 17.37 -36.51
C ASN A 67 -2.31 16.65 -35.20
N SER A 68 -1.04 16.26 -35.07
CA SER A 68 -0.47 15.62 -33.89
C SER A 68 0.60 16.52 -33.24
N GLY A 69 0.27 17.14 -32.11
CA GLY A 69 1.18 18.01 -31.35
C GLY A 69 0.56 19.35 -30.93
N GLY A 70 1.26 20.47 -31.16
CA GLY A 70 0.90 21.78 -30.61
C GLY A 70 0.89 22.94 -31.60
N PHE A 71 -0.17 23.74 -31.60
CA PHE A 71 -0.28 25.01 -32.34
C PHE A 71 0.00 24.90 -33.86
N ASN A 72 -0.29 23.74 -34.48
CA ASN A 72 -0.19 23.61 -35.95
C ASN A 72 -1.41 24.22 -36.64
N ALA A 73 -1.20 24.82 -37.80
CA ALA A 73 -2.23 25.45 -38.63
C ALA A 73 -2.23 24.85 -40.04
N GLY A 74 -3.22 24.01 -40.35
CA GLY A 74 -3.27 23.22 -41.59
C GLY A 74 -3.66 21.77 -41.31
N HIS A 75 -3.14 20.85 -42.13
CA HIS A 75 -3.53 19.44 -42.13
C HIS A 75 -2.36 18.48 -41.94
N THR A 76 -2.59 17.43 -41.14
CA THR A 76 -1.72 16.25 -41.06
C THR A 76 -0.27 16.59 -40.66
N ASN A 77 -0.06 17.62 -39.84
CA ASN A 77 1.28 17.97 -39.33
C ASN A 77 1.64 17.14 -38.09
N THR A 78 2.92 16.80 -37.95
CA THR A 78 3.49 16.12 -36.77
C THR A 78 4.52 17.03 -36.11
N GLY A 79 4.30 17.42 -34.85
CA GLY A 79 5.16 18.33 -34.10
C GLY A 79 4.45 19.64 -33.76
N SER A 80 5.12 20.79 -33.88
CA SER A 80 4.55 22.06 -33.40
C SER A 80 4.86 23.29 -34.25
N PHE A 81 3.92 24.23 -34.27
CA PHE A 81 3.99 25.52 -34.97
C PHE A 81 4.26 25.42 -36.49
N ASN A 82 3.90 24.30 -37.13
CA ASN A 82 3.97 24.16 -38.58
C ASN A 82 2.74 24.82 -39.25
N SER A 83 2.92 25.36 -40.45
CA SER A 83 1.89 26.14 -41.17
C SER A 83 1.84 25.73 -42.64
N GLY A 84 0.73 25.10 -43.05
CA GLY A 84 0.66 24.29 -44.27
C GLY A 84 0.52 22.81 -43.91
N ASP A 85 0.78 21.92 -44.86
CA ASP A 85 0.33 20.52 -44.76
C ASP A 85 1.48 19.49 -44.75
N TYR A 86 1.27 18.37 -44.05
CA TYR A 86 2.16 17.21 -44.03
C TYR A 86 3.60 17.46 -43.52
N ASN A 87 3.85 18.48 -42.71
CA ASN A 87 5.18 18.74 -42.16
C ASN A 87 5.49 17.85 -40.94
N THR A 88 6.76 17.46 -40.79
CA THR A 88 7.31 16.75 -39.62
C THR A 88 8.37 17.61 -38.93
N GLY A 89 8.08 18.10 -37.72
CA GLY A 89 9.03 18.81 -36.88
C GLY A 89 8.49 20.13 -36.33
N TYR A 90 9.31 21.19 -36.39
CA TYR A 90 9.04 22.44 -35.68
C TYR A 90 9.22 23.68 -36.55
N LEU A 91 8.25 24.61 -36.51
CA LEU A 91 8.29 25.90 -37.22
C LEU A 91 8.49 25.83 -38.74
N ASN A 92 8.00 24.80 -39.45
CA ASN A 92 8.11 24.74 -40.92
C ASN A 92 6.86 25.35 -41.60
N PRO A 93 6.97 26.44 -42.40
CA PRO A 93 5.91 26.92 -43.28
C PRO A 93 6.08 26.37 -44.71
N GLY A 94 5.01 25.84 -45.29
CA GLY A 94 5.05 25.10 -46.56
C GLY A 94 4.61 23.66 -46.36
N ASN A 95 5.03 22.74 -47.23
CA ASN A 95 4.50 21.39 -47.28
C ASN A 95 5.58 20.30 -47.31
N TYR A 96 5.29 19.15 -46.71
CA TYR A 96 6.18 17.99 -46.69
C TYR A 96 7.60 18.26 -46.17
N ASN A 97 7.84 19.26 -45.32
CA ASN A 97 9.17 19.48 -44.75
C ASN A 97 9.46 18.54 -43.58
N THR A 98 10.70 18.09 -43.45
CA THR A 98 11.21 17.33 -42.31
C THR A 98 12.30 18.11 -41.59
N GLY A 99 12.03 18.55 -40.36
CA GLY A 99 13.01 19.13 -39.45
C GLY A 99 12.60 20.48 -38.85
N LEU A 100 13.49 21.47 -38.91
CA LEU A 100 13.38 22.71 -38.14
C LEU A 100 13.45 23.97 -39.03
N ALA A 101 12.43 24.82 -38.94
CA ALA A 101 12.45 26.17 -39.52
C ALA A 101 12.73 26.24 -41.04
N ASN A 102 12.29 25.24 -41.80
CA ASN A 102 12.38 25.25 -43.26
C ASN A 102 11.16 25.95 -43.86
N SER A 103 11.37 26.86 -44.82
CA SER A 103 10.31 27.57 -45.54
C SER A 103 10.41 27.30 -47.05
N GLY A 104 9.49 26.51 -47.57
CA GLY A 104 9.52 25.89 -48.91
C GLY A 104 8.85 24.52 -48.88
N ASP A 105 9.02 23.71 -49.93
CA ASP A 105 8.42 22.38 -50.05
C ASP A 105 9.47 21.24 -50.13
N VAL A 106 9.14 20.10 -49.50
CA VAL A 106 9.89 18.81 -49.56
C VAL A 106 11.35 18.85 -49.04
N ASN A 107 11.67 19.74 -48.08
CA ASN A 107 13.03 19.85 -47.54
C ASN A 107 13.33 18.90 -46.39
N THR A 108 14.59 18.46 -46.28
CA THR A 108 15.10 17.59 -45.20
C THR A 108 16.24 18.27 -44.43
N GLY A 109 15.95 18.79 -43.25
CA GLY A 109 16.95 19.34 -42.34
C GLY A 109 16.52 20.65 -41.68
N ALA A 110 17.35 21.70 -41.74
CA ALA A 110 17.08 22.93 -40.96
C ALA A 110 17.42 24.26 -41.66
N PHE A 111 16.58 25.27 -41.42
CA PHE A 111 16.75 26.65 -41.90
C PHE A 111 16.90 26.77 -43.43
N ILE A 112 16.25 25.88 -44.19
CA ILE A 112 16.23 25.91 -45.66
C ILE A 112 15.15 26.90 -46.15
N SER A 113 15.42 27.68 -47.20
CA SER A 113 14.48 28.66 -47.78
C SER A 113 14.26 28.51 -49.30
N GLY A 114 14.47 27.30 -49.83
CA GLY A 114 14.17 26.88 -51.20
C GLY A 114 13.60 25.46 -51.16
N ASP A 115 13.44 24.79 -52.29
CA ASP A 115 12.70 23.53 -52.37
C ASP A 115 13.59 22.27 -52.55
N TYR A 116 13.04 21.10 -52.26
CA TYR A 116 13.62 19.77 -52.54
C TYR A 116 15.06 19.54 -52.03
N SER A 117 15.48 20.22 -50.95
CA SER A 117 16.89 20.23 -50.50
C SER A 117 17.15 19.42 -49.22
N ASN A 118 18.36 18.87 -49.10
CA ASN A 118 18.84 18.11 -47.95
C ASN A 118 20.01 18.84 -47.26
N GLY A 119 19.94 19.06 -45.94
CA GLY A 119 21.04 19.65 -45.16
C GLY A 119 20.62 20.84 -44.31
N ALA A 120 21.35 21.95 -44.36
CA ALA A 120 21.00 23.13 -43.58
C ALA A 120 21.44 24.45 -44.23
N PHE A 121 20.70 25.53 -43.94
CA PHE A 121 20.96 26.91 -44.39
C PHE A 121 20.99 27.10 -45.93
N TRP A 122 20.37 26.18 -46.67
CA TRP A 122 20.20 26.27 -48.13
C TRP A 122 19.17 27.35 -48.51
N ARG A 123 19.37 28.01 -49.66
CA ARG A 123 18.58 29.18 -50.08
C ARG A 123 18.13 29.15 -51.55
N GLY A 124 18.38 28.03 -52.22
CA GLY A 124 17.83 27.68 -53.52
C GLY A 124 17.54 26.19 -53.53
N ASP A 125 17.18 25.65 -54.68
CA ASP A 125 16.53 24.34 -54.75
C ASP A 125 17.52 23.18 -54.98
N HIS A 126 17.09 21.96 -54.64
CA HIS A 126 17.81 20.70 -54.88
C HIS A 126 19.24 20.64 -54.31
N GLN A 127 19.53 21.37 -53.22
CA GLN A 127 20.86 21.44 -52.63
C GLN A 127 21.12 20.24 -51.70
N GLY A 128 22.30 19.62 -51.80
CA GLY A 128 22.77 18.58 -50.86
C GLY A 128 22.30 17.13 -51.11
N LEU A 129 21.80 16.81 -52.31
CA LEU A 129 21.41 15.44 -52.68
C LEU A 129 22.63 14.53 -52.92
N VAL A 130 22.47 13.22 -52.66
CA VAL A 130 23.52 12.20 -52.84
C VAL A 130 22.92 10.94 -53.48
N GLY A 131 23.61 10.35 -54.45
CA GLY A 131 23.26 9.07 -55.10
C GLY A 131 24.43 8.09 -55.09
N PHE A 132 24.20 6.86 -55.54
CA PHE A 132 25.22 5.81 -55.58
C PHE A 132 25.06 4.92 -56.82
N SER A 133 26.13 4.74 -57.58
CA SER A 133 26.18 3.78 -58.69
C SER A 133 27.32 2.79 -58.49
N TYR A 134 27.05 1.51 -58.78
CA TYR A 134 28.06 0.47 -58.87
C TYR A 134 28.06 -0.11 -60.28
N GLY A 135 29.09 0.26 -61.02
CA GLY A 135 29.50 -0.38 -62.25
C GLY A 135 30.96 -0.77 -62.21
N PHE A 136 31.38 -1.66 -63.11
CA PHE A 136 32.80 -1.84 -63.38
C PHE A 136 33.20 -1.00 -64.60
N THR A 137 34.26 -0.22 -64.41
CA THR A 137 34.89 0.61 -65.44
C THR A 137 35.97 -0.23 -66.09
N ILE A 138 35.81 -0.64 -67.36
CA ILE A 138 36.93 -1.20 -68.13
C ILE A 138 37.95 -0.06 -68.27
N PRO A 139 39.16 -0.16 -67.68
CA PRO A 139 40.12 0.94 -67.75
C PRO A 139 40.53 1.18 -69.20
N ALA A 140 40.79 2.45 -69.55
CA ALA A 140 41.15 2.82 -70.91
C ALA A 140 42.38 2.04 -71.39
N LEU A 141 42.20 1.21 -72.43
CA LEU A 141 43.24 0.33 -72.94
C LEU A 141 44.25 1.14 -73.77
N PRO A 142 45.54 1.20 -73.39
CA PRO A 142 46.54 1.96 -74.14
C PRO A 142 46.96 1.17 -75.38
N ALA A 143 46.38 1.50 -76.54
CA ALA A 143 46.85 1.02 -77.82
C ALA A 143 48.10 1.80 -78.26
N GLN A 144 49.28 1.23 -78.05
CA GLN A 144 50.53 1.76 -78.58
C GLN A 144 50.93 1.02 -79.86
N LEU A 145 51.19 1.78 -80.92
CA LEU A 145 51.77 1.32 -82.17
C LEU A 145 52.92 2.26 -82.53
N GLU A 146 54.12 1.94 -82.04
CA GLU A 146 55.34 2.53 -82.60
C GLU A 146 55.66 1.85 -83.94
N ALA A 147 56.39 2.55 -84.81
CA ALA A 147 57.15 1.94 -85.89
C ALA A 147 58.30 2.90 -86.24
N GLN A 148 59.51 2.35 -86.47
CA GLN A 148 60.71 3.14 -86.72
C GLN A 148 61.38 2.71 -88.04
N ILE A 149 61.88 3.69 -88.79
CA ILE A 149 61.38 3.92 -90.16
C ILE A 149 62.29 4.94 -90.91
N PRO A 150 63.08 4.56 -91.94
CA PRO A 150 63.98 5.51 -92.63
C PRO A 150 63.73 5.79 -94.15
N VAL A 151 64.21 6.97 -94.56
CA VAL A 151 64.51 7.45 -95.94
C VAL A 151 63.40 8.16 -96.75
N ASN A 152 63.07 9.37 -96.27
CA ASN A 152 63.41 10.66 -96.96
C ASN A 152 62.41 11.34 -97.95
N ILE A 153 62.47 12.69 -97.95
CA ILE A 153 61.85 13.72 -98.83
C ILE A 153 60.29 13.81 -98.86
N PRO A 154 59.68 15.00 -99.14
CA PRO A 154 59.32 15.92 -98.06
C PRO A 154 57.86 16.45 -98.08
N ALA A 155 57.31 16.80 -96.91
CA ALA A 155 56.17 17.72 -96.78
C ALA A 155 56.05 18.29 -95.35
N THR A 156 55.33 19.40 -95.19
CA THR A 156 54.86 19.92 -93.89
C THR A 156 53.34 20.02 -93.94
N ALA A 157 52.64 19.40 -92.97
CA ALA A 157 51.19 19.43 -92.86
C ALA A 157 50.77 19.40 -91.39
N THR A 158 49.55 19.87 -91.11
CA THR A 158 48.92 19.83 -89.78
C THR A 158 47.56 19.16 -89.93
N ALA A 159 47.23 18.23 -89.04
CA ALA A 159 45.94 17.54 -88.99
C ALA A 159 45.09 18.08 -87.84
N GLY A 160 43.77 18.13 -88.05
CA GLY A 160 42.79 18.39 -86.99
C GLY A 160 42.25 17.09 -86.39
N ASP A 161 41.50 17.24 -85.30
CA ASP A 161 40.90 16.12 -84.58
C ASP A 161 39.82 15.41 -85.43
N THR A 162 39.63 14.10 -85.22
CA THR A 162 38.67 13.27 -85.96
C THR A 162 37.74 12.54 -84.98
N THR A 163 36.44 12.48 -85.30
CA THR A 163 35.39 11.87 -84.46
C THR A 163 34.70 10.71 -85.19
N ILE A 164 34.38 9.63 -84.47
CA ILE A 164 33.50 8.53 -84.91
C ILE A 164 32.22 8.62 -84.08
N HIS A 165 31.05 8.53 -84.72
CA HIS A 165 29.74 8.72 -84.08
C HIS A 165 29.11 7.44 -83.50
N SER A 166 28.20 7.64 -82.54
CA SER A 166 27.52 6.61 -81.72
C SER A 166 26.67 5.58 -82.48
N ALA A 167 26.52 4.38 -81.91
CA ALA A 167 25.62 3.32 -82.37
C ALA A 167 24.82 2.68 -81.22
N THR A 168 23.60 2.20 -81.49
CA THR A 168 22.61 1.78 -80.47
C THR A 168 22.08 0.36 -80.69
N PHE A 169 22.07 -0.47 -79.64
CA PHE A 169 21.55 -1.85 -79.63
C PHE A 169 20.18 -1.95 -78.92
N PRO A 170 19.17 -2.68 -79.45
CA PRO A 170 17.84 -2.83 -78.83
C PRO A 170 17.81 -3.57 -77.48
N ALA A 171 16.65 -3.54 -76.80
CA ALA A 171 16.46 -4.07 -75.46
C ALA A 171 15.84 -5.49 -75.39
N ILE A 172 16.27 -6.29 -74.41
CA ILE A 172 15.77 -7.65 -74.10
C ILE A 172 15.01 -7.61 -72.75
N HIS A 173 13.98 -8.44 -72.56
CA HIS A 173 13.16 -8.46 -71.33
C HIS A 173 13.07 -9.87 -70.74
N PHE A 174 12.92 -10.00 -69.41
CA PHE A 174 12.73 -11.30 -68.73
C PHE A 174 12.02 -11.18 -67.35
N ASP A 175 11.28 -12.22 -66.98
CA ASP A 175 10.49 -12.34 -65.73
C ASP A 175 10.70 -13.70 -65.04
N THR A 176 10.58 -13.77 -63.70
CA THR A 176 10.33 -15.03 -62.96
C THR A 176 9.77 -14.77 -61.54
N PHE A 177 9.01 -15.73 -60.98
CA PHE A 177 8.29 -15.62 -59.70
C PHE A 177 9.12 -16.17 -58.50
N GLY A 178 8.90 -15.77 -57.24
CA GLY A 178 7.93 -14.80 -56.70
C GLY A 178 7.91 -14.77 -55.15
N LEU A 179 6.86 -14.18 -54.55
CA LEU A 179 6.63 -13.92 -53.10
C LEU A 179 7.23 -12.64 -52.47
N LEU A 180 7.44 -11.59 -53.25
CA LEU A 180 7.24 -10.16 -52.92
C LEU A 180 7.15 -9.37 -54.27
N PRO A 181 6.80 -8.07 -54.34
CA PRO A 181 6.21 -7.48 -55.55
C PRO A 181 7.16 -7.38 -56.76
N GLN A 182 6.53 -7.33 -57.95
CA GLN A 182 7.19 -7.40 -59.26
C GLN A 182 8.17 -6.25 -59.54
N SER A 183 9.29 -6.60 -60.19
CA SER A 183 10.16 -5.66 -60.89
C SER A 183 10.45 -6.19 -62.30
N ASN A 184 9.78 -5.65 -63.32
CA ASN A 184 9.97 -6.07 -64.71
C ASN A 184 11.39 -5.72 -65.18
N GLY A 185 12.23 -6.73 -65.46
CA GLY A 185 13.60 -6.54 -65.91
C GLY A 185 13.65 -6.18 -67.40
N THR A 186 14.14 -4.98 -67.72
CA THR A 186 14.46 -4.56 -69.10
C THR A 186 15.95 -4.35 -69.24
N PHE A 187 16.56 -4.93 -70.27
CA PHE A 187 18.00 -4.96 -70.51
C PHE A 187 18.31 -4.26 -71.85
N GLY A 188 18.56 -2.95 -71.79
CA GLY A 188 18.88 -2.09 -72.94
C GLY A 188 17.89 -0.93 -73.13
N PRO A 189 18.10 -0.06 -74.15
CA PRO A 189 19.13 -0.16 -75.19
C PRO A 189 20.53 0.24 -74.70
N VAL A 190 21.56 -0.29 -75.36
CA VAL A 190 22.97 0.11 -75.11
C VAL A 190 23.42 1.03 -76.24
N THR A 191 23.87 2.25 -75.90
CA THR A 191 24.43 3.21 -76.86
C THR A 191 25.93 3.37 -76.61
N LEU A 192 26.75 3.14 -77.63
CA LEU A 192 28.20 3.43 -77.57
C LEU A 192 28.42 4.91 -77.89
N PRO A 193 29.15 5.69 -77.05
CA PRO A 193 29.38 7.11 -77.28
C PRO A 193 30.44 7.38 -78.36
N ASP A 194 30.43 8.61 -78.88
CA ASP A 194 31.39 9.11 -79.87
C ASP A 194 32.85 9.00 -79.39
N ILE A 195 33.77 8.65 -80.31
CA ILE A 195 35.21 8.52 -80.04
C ILE A 195 35.97 9.60 -80.82
N THR A 196 36.73 10.45 -80.12
CA THR A 196 37.57 11.50 -80.73
C THR A 196 39.06 11.18 -80.58
N LEU A 197 39.85 11.45 -81.62
CA LEU A 197 41.31 11.34 -81.64
C LEU A 197 41.95 12.68 -82.01
N SER A 198 43.01 13.08 -81.27
CA SER A 198 43.68 14.38 -81.42
C SER A 198 45.17 14.26 -81.73
N GLY A 199 45.70 15.20 -82.54
CA GLY A 199 47.02 15.11 -83.17
C GLY A 199 48.10 16.06 -82.59
N PRO A 200 49.35 15.59 -82.40
CA PRO A 200 50.46 16.44 -81.92
C PRO A 200 51.10 17.30 -83.02
N THR A 201 51.82 18.35 -82.61
CA THR A 201 52.60 19.25 -83.50
C THR A 201 54.10 19.15 -83.24
N PHE A 202 54.91 19.26 -84.30
CA PHE A 202 56.37 19.16 -84.24
C PHE A 202 57.06 20.15 -85.21
N SER A 203 58.29 20.57 -84.90
CA SER A 203 59.14 21.34 -85.82
C SER A 203 60.63 21.06 -85.56
N LEU A 204 61.40 20.70 -86.59
CA LEU A 204 62.84 20.44 -86.48
C LEU A 204 63.64 20.83 -87.74
N LEU A 205 64.88 21.24 -87.49
CA LEU A 205 65.97 21.42 -88.45
C LEU A 205 66.97 20.26 -88.26
N MET A 206 67.60 19.74 -89.31
CA MET A 206 68.53 18.60 -89.21
C MET A 206 69.87 18.80 -89.92
N GLY A 207 70.92 18.16 -89.39
CA GLY A 207 72.24 18.05 -90.02
C GLY A 207 73.33 17.57 -89.06
N GLY A 208 73.46 16.24 -88.86
CA GLY A 208 74.53 15.63 -88.08
C GLY A 208 74.47 14.08 -88.11
N PRO A 209 75.60 13.35 -88.05
CA PRO A 209 75.67 11.95 -88.51
C PRO A 209 74.87 10.92 -87.69
N ASP A 210 74.59 11.19 -86.42
CA ASP A 210 74.07 10.21 -85.45
C ASP A 210 72.58 10.44 -85.11
N THR A 211 71.81 11.06 -86.00
CA THR A 211 70.46 11.58 -85.69
C THR A 211 69.34 10.64 -86.16
N VAL A 212 68.54 10.12 -85.21
CA VAL A 212 67.36 9.26 -85.44
C VAL A 212 66.07 10.02 -85.08
N VAL A 213 64.98 9.77 -85.79
CA VAL A 213 63.64 10.31 -85.48
C VAL A 213 62.68 9.16 -85.21
N GLY A 214 62.00 9.19 -84.06
CA GLY A 214 60.92 8.26 -83.71
C GLY A 214 59.59 9.00 -83.54
N ILE A 215 58.48 8.35 -83.90
CA ILE A 215 57.13 8.86 -83.71
C ILE A 215 56.48 8.11 -82.54
N LYS A 216 55.94 8.87 -81.56
CA LYS A 216 55.05 8.36 -80.52
C LYS A 216 53.67 8.97 -80.69
N ALA A 217 52.67 8.14 -80.95
CA ALA A 217 51.26 8.48 -80.88
C ALA A 217 50.62 7.62 -79.79
N GLY A 218 49.96 8.26 -78.83
CA GLY A 218 49.24 7.58 -77.75
C GLY A 218 47.77 7.94 -77.80
N GLY A 219 46.93 7.00 -78.26
CA GLY A 219 45.47 7.10 -78.17
C GLY A 219 44.97 6.47 -76.87
N VAL A 220 43.99 7.10 -76.23
CA VAL A 220 43.35 6.59 -75.01
C VAL A 220 41.89 6.30 -75.35
N ALA A 221 41.57 5.03 -75.65
CA ALA A 221 40.19 4.61 -75.81
C ALA A 221 39.49 4.69 -74.43
N GLY A 222 38.68 5.73 -74.24
CA GLY A 222 38.06 6.06 -72.95
C GLY A 222 37.28 4.89 -72.34
N PRO A 223 37.18 4.83 -71.00
CA PRO A 223 36.70 3.64 -70.32
C PRO A 223 35.21 3.36 -70.57
N VAL A 224 34.89 2.10 -70.86
CA VAL A 224 33.49 1.63 -70.92
C VAL A 224 33.06 1.22 -69.51
N THR A 225 32.16 2.00 -68.91
CA THR A 225 31.56 1.68 -67.60
C THR A 225 30.26 0.91 -67.80
N PHE A 226 30.21 -0.34 -67.34
CA PHE A 226 28.99 -1.12 -67.25
C PHE A 226 28.38 -0.94 -65.87
N SER A 227 27.31 -0.16 -65.75
CA SER A 227 26.57 0.01 -64.50
C SER A 227 25.66 -1.21 -64.25
N PHE A 228 25.80 -1.84 -63.08
CA PHE A 228 24.96 -2.97 -62.67
C PHE A 228 23.92 -2.59 -61.62
N ILE A 229 24.18 -1.52 -60.85
CA ILE A 229 23.26 -0.93 -59.88
C ILE A 229 23.39 0.59 -60.00
N ASP A 230 22.27 1.29 -60.15
CA ASP A 230 22.20 2.75 -60.13
C ASP A 230 21.10 3.20 -59.16
N ILE A 231 21.43 4.14 -58.28
CA ILE A 231 20.53 4.70 -57.26
C ILE A 231 20.57 6.23 -57.42
N PRO A 232 19.54 6.84 -58.04
CA PRO A 232 19.55 8.26 -58.38
C PRO A 232 19.52 9.15 -57.14
N ALA A 233 20.11 10.34 -57.24
CA ALA A 233 20.07 11.33 -56.18
C ALA A 233 18.66 11.94 -56.08
N ALA A 234 18.00 11.73 -54.93
CA ALA A 234 16.64 12.19 -54.67
C ALA A 234 16.54 12.88 -53.29
N PRO A 235 15.51 13.72 -53.04
CA PRO A 235 15.25 14.32 -51.74
C PRO A 235 15.05 13.29 -50.61
N GLY A 236 15.47 13.69 -49.41
CA GLY A 236 15.64 12.79 -48.27
C GLY A 236 16.78 11.79 -48.44
N PHE A 237 16.80 10.75 -47.60
CA PHE A 237 17.89 9.77 -47.56
C PHE A 237 17.35 8.33 -47.56
N GLY A 238 17.63 7.58 -48.63
CA GLY A 238 17.15 6.20 -48.77
C GLY A 238 15.64 6.07 -49.05
N ASN A 239 14.99 7.16 -49.49
CA ASN A 239 13.58 7.16 -49.85
C ASN A 239 13.33 6.35 -51.14
N THR A 240 12.21 5.64 -51.17
CA THR A 240 11.73 4.75 -52.25
C THR A 240 10.26 5.04 -52.58
N THR A 241 9.89 6.32 -52.55
CA THR A 241 8.55 6.83 -52.88
C THR A 241 8.41 7.11 -54.37
N ALA A 242 7.20 6.95 -54.91
CA ALA A 242 6.89 7.21 -56.33
C ALA A 242 6.96 8.70 -56.73
N THR A 243 6.88 9.60 -55.75
CA THR A 243 7.11 11.05 -55.89
C THR A 243 8.12 11.50 -54.84
N PRO A 244 8.80 12.66 -54.99
CA PRO A 244 9.78 13.12 -54.02
C PRO A 244 9.20 13.24 -52.60
N SER A 245 9.94 12.78 -51.61
CA SER A 245 9.59 12.82 -50.19
C SER A 245 10.78 13.33 -49.38
N SER A 246 10.53 13.95 -48.23
CA SER A 246 11.60 14.45 -47.34
C SER A 246 11.85 13.48 -46.19
N GLY A 247 12.96 13.63 -45.49
CA GLY A 247 13.33 12.76 -44.37
C GLY A 247 14.09 11.52 -44.81
N PHE A 248 13.74 10.34 -44.28
CA PHE A 248 14.60 9.15 -44.32
C PHE A 248 13.79 7.87 -44.57
N PHE A 249 14.25 6.99 -45.45
CA PHE A 249 13.71 5.63 -45.67
C PHE A 249 12.19 5.52 -45.91
N ASN A 250 11.55 6.57 -46.41
CA ASN A 250 10.12 6.54 -46.76
C ASN A 250 9.87 5.70 -48.03
N SER A 251 8.66 5.21 -48.25
CA SER A 251 8.33 4.26 -49.34
C SER A 251 6.89 4.38 -49.86
N GLY A 252 6.63 3.86 -51.06
CA GLY A 252 5.26 3.67 -51.58
C GLY A 252 4.77 4.76 -52.53
N ALA A 253 3.45 4.77 -52.79
CA ALA A 253 2.85 5.38 -53.98
C ALA A 253 2.64 6.91 -53.96
N GLY A 254 3.33 7.66 -53.08
CA GLY A 254 3.23 9.12 -53.02
C GLY A 254 4.21 9.75 -52.04
N SER A 255 4.06 11.05 -51.79
CA SER A 255 4.99 11.85 -50.98
C SER A 255 4.72 11.72 -49.48
N ALA A 256 5.75 11.91 -48.67
CA ALA A 256 5.72 11.85 -47.21
C ALA A 256 6.80 12.74 -46.59
N SER A 257 6.72 12.99 -45.28
CA SER A 257 7.79 13.59 -44.49
C SER A 257 8.09 12.77 -43.23
N GLY A 258 9.31 12.88 -42.72
CA GLY A 258 9.79 12.14 -41.56
C GLY A 258 10.50 10.83 -41.91
N PHE A 259 10.43 9.83 -41.04
CA PHE A 259 11.33 8.66 -41.07
C PHE A 259 10.57 7.34 -41.22
N GLY A 260 10.86 6.57 -42.28
CA GLY A 260 10.43 5.19 -42.45
C GLY A 260 8.94 4.97 -42.75
N ASN A 261 8.24 5.99 -43.24
CA ASN A 261 6.82 5.92 -43.56
C ASN A 261 6.58 5.13 -44.86
N SER A 262 5.40 4.55 -45.02
CA SER A 262 4.99 3.78 -46.19
C SER A 262 3.56 4.13 -46.57
N GLY A 263 3.38 4.63 -47.80
CA GLY A 263 2.13 5.21 -48.28
C GLY A 263 2.16 6.75 -48.35
N ALA A 264 1.16 7.33 -49.02
CA ALA A 264 1.14 8.75 -49.36
C ALA A 264 0.56 9.65 -48.26
N ASP A 265 0.93 10.92 -48.31
CA ASP A 265 0.32 12.02 -47.56
C ASP A 265 0.47 11.85 -46.03
N ASN A 266 1.64 11.36 -45.60
CA ASN A 266 1.97 11.06 -44.20
C ASN A 266 3.06 11.98 -43.63
N SER A 267 2.99 12.24 -42.32
CA SER A 267 4.04 12.90 -41.54
C SER A 267 4.39 12.10 -40.27
N GLY A 268 5.66 12.13 -39.88
CA GLY A 268 6.17 11.53 -38.65
C GLY A 268 7.02 10.27 -38.85
N LEU A 269 6.82 9.24 -38.03
CA LEU A 269 7.78 8.13 -37.86
C LEU A 269 7.10 6.77 -38.07
N LEU A 270 7.57 5.98 -39.04
CA LEU A 270 7.20 4.58 -39.30
C LEU A 270 5.72 4.31 -39.62
N ASN A 271 4.98 5.31 -40.13
CA ASN A 271 3.56 5.19 -40.44
C ASN A 271 3.31 4.34 -41.71
N LEU A 272 2.46 3.32 -41.64
CA LEU A 272 2.01 2.43 -42.73
C LEU A 272 0.57 2.77 -43.13
N ALA A 273 0.37 3.95 -43.73
CA ALA A 273 -0.94 4.59 -43.80
C ALA A 273 -1.13 5.49 -45.03
N PHE A 274 -2.31 6.09 -45.14
CA PHE A 274 -2.59 7.23 -46.02
C PHE A 274 -3.21 8.38 -45.22
N GLY A 275 -2.71 9.61 -45.38
CA GLY A 275 -3.28 10.79 -44.71
C GLY A 275 -3.21 10.73 -43.18
N SER A 276 -2.02 10.47 -42.61
CA SER A 276 -1.83 10.25 -41.16
C SER A 276 -0.63 10.99 -40.57
N SER A 277 -0.74 11.37 -39.29
CA SER A 277 0.31 12.08 -38.54
C SER A 277 0.69 11.34 -37.24
N GLY A 278 1.98 11.38 -36.87
CA GLY A 278 2.50 10.80 -35.62
C GLY A 278 3.45 9.62 -35.82
N TYR A 279 3.35 8.62 -34.94
CA TYR A 279 4.26 7.47 -34.86
C TYR A 279 3.50 6.17 -35.24
N GLN A 280 4.13 5.20 -35.91
CA GLN A 280 3.63 3.91 -36.44
C GLN A 280 2.12 3.77 -36.74
N ASN A 281 1.45 4.79 -37.29
CA ASN A 281 0.04 4.72 -37.69
C ASN A 281 -0.18 3.61 -38.73
N VAL A 282 -1.35 2.96 -38.73
CA VAL A 282 -1.68 1.88 -39.68
C VAL A 282 -3.13 1.99 -40.18
N GLY A 283 -3.31 2.38 -41.45
CA GLY A 283 -4.63 2.53 -42.10
C GLY A 283 -4.84 3.89 -42.77
N ALA A 284 -5.97 4.56 -42.50
CA ALA A 284 -6.28 5.88 -43.08
C ALA A 284 -7.11 6.76 -42.12
N LEU A 285 -6.94 8.09 -42.25
CA LEU A 285 -7.60 9.14 -41.45
C LEU A 285 -7.31 9.04 -39.94
N GLN A 286 -6.04 9.20 -39.55
CA GLN A 286 -5.51 8.80 -38.23
C GLN A 286 -4.63 9.86 -37.53
N SER A 287 -4.43 9.70 -36.22
CA SER A 287 -3.49 10.49 -35.41
C SER A 287 -3.00 9.73 -34.16
N GLY A 288 -1.89 8.97 -34.28
CA GLY A 288 -0.81 9.01 -33.28
C GLY A 288 -0.05 7.76 -32.77
N ILE A 289 -0.29 6.51 -33.21
CA ILE A 289 0.24 5.18 -32.71
C ILE A 289 -0.59 4.24 -31.78
N ALA A 290 -1.67 4.60 -31.07
CA ALA A 290 -2.82 5.30 -31.58
C ALA A 290 -3.18 4.78 -32.98
N ASN A 291 -3.29 3.44 -33.14
CA ASN A 291 -3.49 2.74 -34.41
C ASN A 291 -4.95 2.33 -34.70
N LEU A 292 -5.51 2.96 -35.72
CA LEU A 292 -6.71 3.75 -35.44
C LEU A 292 -7.33 4.19 -36.76
N GLY A 293 -8.19 3.38 -37.39
CA GLY A 293 -8.74 3.65 -38.73
C GLY A 293 -10.27 3.84 -38.78
N ASN A 294 -10.69 4.88 -39.51
CA ASN A 294 -12.05 5.21 -39.95
C ASN A 294 -12.97 6.18 -39.13
N THR A 295 -12.49 6.85 -38.06
CA THR A 295 -12.70 8.29 -37.66
C THR A 295 -12.32 8.49 -36.18
N MET A 296 -11.09 8.94 -35.84
CA MET A 296 -10.61 8.88 -34.45
C MET A 296 -9.30 9.64 -34.14
N SER A 297 -9.07 9.96 -32.87
CA SER A 297 -7.80 10.43 -32.27
C SER A 297 -7.45 9.57 -31.03
N GLY A 298 -6.18 9.14 -30.84
CA GLY A 298 -5.79 8.14 -29.81
C GLY A 298 -4.96 8.72 -28.63
N VAL A 299 -4.12 8.01 -27.87
CA VAL A 299 -3.59 6.61 -27.82
C VAL A 299 -4.41 5.78 -26.81
N TYR A 300 -4.55 4.45 -26.85
CA TYR A 300 -4.11 3.42 -27.80
C TYR A 300 -5.27 2.82 -28.57
N ASN A 301 -5.01 2.56 -29.86
CA ASN A 301 -5.89 1.95 -30.86
C ASN A 301 -7.27 2.58 -31.06
N THR A 302 -7.99 2.14 -32.12
CA THR A 302 -9.43 1.77 -32.12
C THR A 302 -10.15 1.91 -33.49
N GLY A 303 -10.84 0.86 -33.97
CA GLY A 303 -12.20 1.04 -34.55
C GLY A 303 -12.49 0.84 -36.06
N LEU A 304 -11.90 -0.17 -36.72
CA LEU A 304 -11.93 -0.40 -38.18
C LEU A 304 -13.29 -0.74 -38.86
N ALA A 305 -14.24 0.21 -38.91
CA ALA A 305 -15.49 0.23 -39.72
C ALA A 305 -16.56 -0.87 -39.41
N VAL A 306 -17.89 -0.66 -39.55
CA VAL A 306 -18.74 0.50 -39.93
C VAL A 306 -19.89 0.59 -38.88
N PRO A 307 -20.15 1.70 -38.14
CA PRO A 307 -19.68 3.08 -38.31
C PRO A 307 -18.79 3.60 -37.14
N ALA A 308 -17.63 4.16 -37.45
CA ALA A 308 -16.65 4.58 -36.44
C ALA A 308 -16.64 6.10 -36.16
N HIS A 309 -16.48 6.47 -34.89
CA HIS A 309 -16.21 7.80 -34.31
C HIS A 309 -15.60 7.54 -32.92
N VAL A 310 -14.29 7.73 -32.69
CA VAL A 310 -13.67 7.45 -31.36
C VAL A 310 -12.63 8.48 -30.91
N SER A 311 -12.73 8.95 -29.67
CA SER A 311 -11.69 9.79 -29.04
C SER A 311 -11.02 9.05 -27.87
N GLY A 312 -9.79 9.46 -27.51
CA GLY A 312 -8.78 8.63 -26.84
C GLY A 312 -9.18 7.99 -25.50
N ILE A 313 -8.84 6.70 -25.35
CA ILE A 313 -9.05 5.90 -24.13
C ILE A 313 -7.91 4.91 -23.90
N GLY A 314 -7.53 4.16 -24.94
CA GLY A 314 -6.84 2.87 -24.79
C GLY A 314 -7.65 1.63 -25.17
N ASN A 315 -8.83 1.75 -25.82
CA ASN A 315 -9.61 0.71 -26.55
C ASN A 315 -11.07 1.18 -26.83
N ILE A 316 -11.97 0.47 -27.54
CA ILE A 316 -11.94 -0.29 -28.82
C ILE A 316 -13.38 -0.38 -29.37
N GLY A 317 -13.56 -0.31 -30.69
CA GLY A 317 -14.81 -0.60 -31.42
C GLY A 317 -15.89 0.50 -31.47
N HIS A 318 -15.83 1.36 -32.50
CA HIS A 318 -16.86 2.36 -32.86
C HIS A 318 -17.20 3.42 -31.82
N ASN A 319 -18.02 4.40 -32.23
CA ASN A 319 -18.87 5.28 -31.41
C ASN A 319 -18.53 5.29 -29.90
N LEU A 320 -17.41 5.94 -29.52
CA LEU A 320 -16.85 5.91 -28.17
C LEU A 320 -16.12 7.22 -27.79
N ALA A 321 -16.36 7.63 -26.55
CA ALA A 321 -15.42 8.39 -25.72
C ALA A 321 -15.55 7.84 -24.28
N GLY A 322 -14.51 7.83 -23.44
CA GLY A 322 -14.66 7.32 -22.06
C GLY A 322 -13.44 6.79 -21.29
N LEU A 323 -13.49 5.49 -20.95
CA LEU A 323 -13.47 5.07 -19.52
C LEU A 323 -12.61 3.82 -19.20
N LEU A 324 -11.84 3.29 -20.16
CA LEU A 324 -11.36 1.89 -20.26
C LEU A 324 -12.49 0.91 -20.62
N ARG A 325 -12.53 0.42 -21.88
CA ARG A 325 -13.55 -0.52 -22.38
C ARG A 325 -13.01 -1.35 -23.58
N GLY A 326 -12.79 -2.66 -23.51
CA GLY A 326 -12.33 -3.49 -22.38
C GLY A 326 -11.00 -4.17 -22.80
N THR A 327 -10.82 -5.49 -22.83
CA THR A 327 -11.63 -6.68 -22.47
C THR A 327 -10.71 -7.92 -22.40
N ALA A 328 -11.10 -8.96 -21.62
CA ALA A 328 -10.41 -10.26 -21.43
C ALA A 328 -9.06 -10.22 -20.67
N GLY A 329 -8.98 -10.99 -19.57
CA GLY A 329 -7.89 -10.95 -18.60
C GLY A 329 -8.22 -10.05 -17.39
N GLN A 330 -7.68 -10.37 -16.20
CA GLN A 330 -7.86 -9.53 -15.01
C GLN A 330 -7.02 -8.25 -15.14
N VAL A 331 -7.71 -7.11 -15.26
CA VAL A 331 -7.09 -5.78 -15.31
C VAL A 331 -6.79 -5.31 -13.87
N PRO A 332 -5.61 -4.74 -13.59
CA PRO A 332 -5.27 -4.18 -12.27
C PRO A 332 -6.02 -2.87 -12.01
N VAL A 333 -7.33 -2.96 -11.74
CA VAL A 333 -8.16 -1.79 -11.40
C VAL A 333 -7.96 -1.45 -9.93
N ASN A 334 -7.50 -0.21 -9.67
CA ASN A 334 -7.62 0.41 -8.36
C ASN A 334 -8.78 1.42 -8.41
N VAL A 335 -9.82 1.22 -7.61
CA VAL A 335 -11.03 2.08 -7.55
C VAL A 335 -10.78 3.22 -6.57
N GLY A 336 -10.01 4.21 -7.00
CA GLY A 336 -9.74 5.45 -6.25
C GLY A 336 -8.30 5.96 -6.42
N PHE A 337 -8.04 7.17 -5.91
CA PHE A 337 -6.77 7.88 -6.14
C PHE A 337 -5.60 7.35 -5.28
N ALA A 338 -4.37 7.62 -5.76
CA ALA A 338 -3.11 7.38 -5.06
C ALA A 338 -2.80 5.92 -4.64
N ASN A 339 -3.51 4.93 -5.20
CA ASN A 339 -3.25 3.51 -4.94
C ASN A 339 -2.04 2.99 -5.76
N ASN A 340 -1.08 2.35 -5.09
CA ASN A 340 0.04 1.63 -5.67
C ASN A 340 -0.18 0.10 -5.51
N GLY A 341 0.24 -0.71 -6.49
CA GLY A 341 -0.16 -2.11 -6.62
C GLY A 341 -1.52 -2.27 -7.32
N ALA A 342 -2.25 -3.36 -7.11
CA ALA A 342 -3.41 -3.74 -7.94
C ALA A 342 -4.60 -4.34 -7.18
N GLY A 343 -5.82 -4.02 -7.60
CA GLY A 343 -7.07 -4.55 -7.03
C GLY A 343 -7.64 -3.76 -5.85
N ASN A 344 -7.09 -2.58 -5.56
CA ASN A 344 -7.46 -1.80 -4.38
C ASN A 344 -8.78 -1.01 -4.58
N VAL A 345 -9.52 -0.71 -3.52
CA VAL A 345 -10.78 0.04 -3.54
C VAL A 345 -10.77 1.07 -2.42
N GLY A 346 -10.79 2.37 -2.74
CA GLY A 346 -10.57 3.49 -1.82
C GLY A 346 -9.30 4.27 -2.15
N PHE A 347 -8.70 4.99 -1.19
CA PHE A 347 -7.66 5.99 -1.47
C PHE A 347 -6.30 5.66 -0.84
N GLY A 348 -5.21 5.81 -1.59
CA GLY A 348 -3.85 5.84 -1.01
C GLY A 348 -3.30 4.50 -0.49
N ASN A 349 -3.80 3.36 -0.96
CA ASN A 349 -3.32 2.04 -0.54
C ASN A 349 -2.01 1.63 -1.28
N VAL A 350 -1.15 0.83 -0.66
CA VAL A 350 0.13 0.36 -1.23
C VAL A 350 0.22 -1.17 -1.10
N GLY A 351 -0.17 -1.88 -2.14
CA GLY A 351 -0.14 -3.34 -2.22
C GLY A 351 -1.31 -3.91 -3.03
N PHE A 352 -1.74 -5.13 -2.73
CA PHE A 352 -2.73 -5.84 -3.54
C PHE A 352 -4.10 -5.97 -2.86
N SER A 353 -5.20 -5.83 -3.60
CA SER A 353 -6.55 -6.23 -3.17
C SER A 353 -7.09 -5.57 -1.88
N ASN A 354 -6.65 -4.37 -1.50
CA ASN A 354 -7.14 -3.71 -0.28
C ASN A 354 -8.49 -3.01 -0.47
N VAL A 355 -9.36 -2.95 0.55
CA VAL A 355 -10.69 -2.30 0.52
C VAL A 355 -10.84 -1.30 1.66
N GLY A 356 -10.48 -0.04 1.40
CA GLY A 356 -10.53 1.12 2.29
C GLY A 356 -9.44 2.11 1.90
N SER A 357 -8.96 2.95 2.83
CA SER A 357 -7.99 4.01 2.51
C SER A 357 -6.73 3.99 3.36
N GLY A 358 -5.57 4.21 2.75
CA GLY A 358 -4.29 4.37 3.43
C GLY A 358 -3.65 3.07 3.93
N ASN A 359 -4.05 1.89 3.42
CA ASN A 359 -3.45 0.62 3.82
C ASN A 359 -2.08 0.40 3.15
N ILE A 360 -1.13 -0.24 3.82
CA ILE A 360 0.16 -0.68 3.28
C ILE A 360 0.26 -2.19 3.49
N GLY A 361 0.50 -2.97 2.44
CA GLY A 361 0.33 -4.42 2.43
C GLY A 361 -0.88 -4.84 1.58
N SER A 362 -1.33 -6.07 1.73
CA SER A 362 -2.24 -6.75 0.79
C SER A 362 -3.46 -7.37 1.47
N PHE A 363 -4.58 -7.48 0.75
CA PHE A 363 -5.84 -8.08 1.20
C PHE A 363 -6.48 -7.45 2.45
N ASN A 364 -6.08 -6.23 2.82
CA ASN A 364 -6.66 -5.53 3.96
C ASN A 364 -8.06 -4.99 3.65
N VAL A 365 -8.99 -5.06 4.60
CA VAL A 365 -10.30 -4.41 4.55
C VAL A 365 -10.36 -3.39 5.69
N GLY A 366 -10.91 -2.19 5.48
CA GLY A 366 -10.77 -1.07 6.41
C GLY A 366 -9.65 -0.10 5.98
N SER A 367 -9.36 0.90 6.81
CA SER A 367 -8.47 2.02 6.47
C SER A 367 -7.27 2.14 7.40
N GLY A 368 -6.10 2.49 6.87
CA GLY A 368 -4.89 2.77 7.66
C GLY A 368 -4.19 1.56 8.24
N ASN A 369 -4.40 0.36 7.68
CA ASN A 369 -3.67 -0.85 8.09
C ASN A 369 -2.23 -0.86 7.54
N ILE A 370 -1.29 -1.52 8.23
CA ILE A 370 0.08 -1.75 7.78
C ILE A 370 0.45 -3.21 8.05
N GLY A 371 0.51 -4.03 7.01
CA GLY A 371 0.60 -5.49 7.06
C GLY A 371 -0.38 -6.13 6.08
N ASP A 372 -0.40 -7.45 5.97
CA ASP A 372 -1.27 -8.20 5.07
C ASP A 372 -2.50 -8.81 5.80
N TYR A 373 -3.60 -9.03 5.07
CA TYR A 373 -4.83 -9.74 5.50
C TYR A 373 -5.61 -9.16 6.70
N ASN A 374 -5.45 -7.88 7.05
CA ASN A 374 -6.20 -7.28 8.15
C ASN A 374 -7.67 -6.96 7.78
N ILE A 375 -8.60 -6.98 8.75
CA ILE A 375 -10.01 -6.62 8.56
C ILE A 375 -10.46 -5.63 9.65
N GLY A 376 -10.88 -4.44 9.23
CA GLY A 376 -11.11 -3.27 10.09
C GLY A 376 -9.94 -2.26 10.00
N PRO A 377 -10.12 -0.99 10.37
CA PRO A 377 -9.10 0.06 10.26
C PRO A 377 -7.99 0.03 11.33
N GLY A 378 -6.81 0.53 10.95
CA GLY A 378 -5.76 1.00 11.85
C GLY A 378 -4.80 -0.05 12.41
N ASN A 379 -4.83 -1.28 11.92
CA ASN A 379 -3.99 -2.38 12.42
C ASN A 379 -2.54 -2.27 11.91
N LEU A 380 -1.54 -2.70 12.68
CA LEU A 380 -0.11 -2.72 12.33
C LEU A 380 0.49 -4.10 12.66
N GLY A 381 0.60 -4.95 11.64
CA GLY A 381 0.88 -6.39 11.69
C GLY A 381 -0.02 -7.15 10.71
N ASP A 382 0.16 -8.45 10.59
CA ASP A 382 -0.57 -9.29 9.62
C ASP A 382 -1.79 -10.01 10.25
N TYR A 383 -2.82 -10.34 9.46
CA TYR A 383 -3.98 -11.18 9.83
C TYR A 383 -4.88 -10.67 10.98
N ASN A 384 -4.85 -9.39 11.36
CA ASN A 384 -5.70 -8.89 12.45
C ASN A 384 -7.17 -8.68 12.03
N ILE A 385 -8.12 -8.87 12.95
CA ILE A 385 -9.55 -8.65 12.70
C ILE A 385 -10.15 -7.71 13.75
N GLY A 386 -10.14 -6.41 13.48
CA GLY A 386 -10.90 -5.37 14.16
C GLY A 386 -10.24 -3.99 14.04
N LEU A 387 -10.31 -3.18 15.10
CA LEU A 387 -9.81 -1.80 15.07
C LEU A 387 -8.47 -1.68 15.79
N GLY A 388 -7.44 -1.12 15.14
CA GLY A 388 -6.27 -0.58 15.82
C GLY A 388 -5.33 -1.58 16.51
N ASN A 389 -5.30 -2.85 16.12
CA ASN A 389 -4.42 -3.86 16.72
C ASN A 389 -2.97 -3.71 16.23
N LEU A 390 -2.00 -3.90 17.11
CA LEU A 390 -0.56 -3.90 16.84
C LEU A 390 -0.03 -5.32 17.06
N GLY A 391 0.85 -5.83 16.20
CA GLY A 391 1.26 -7.24 16.19
C GLY A 391 0.35 -8.10 15.29
N ASP A 392 0.59 -9.41 15.26
CA ASP A 392 0.01 -10.30 14.25
C ASP A 392 -1.17 -11.15 14.77
N SER A 393 -2.12 -11.50 13.90
CA SER A 393 -3.20 -12.47 14.13
C SER A 393 -4.16 -12.17 15.31
N SER A 394 -4.26 -10.90 15.72
CA SER A 394 -5.15 -10.49 16.83
C SER A 394 -6.57 -10.13 16.36
N ILE A 395 -7.60 -10.55 17.10
CA ILE A 395 -9.01 -10.34 16.79
C ILE A 395 -9.65 -9.41 17.83
N GLY A 396 -9.92 -8.16 17.47
CA GLY A 396 -10.73 -7.22 18.24
C GLY A 396 -10.21 -5.79 18.22
N PHE A 397 -10.15 -5.12 19.37
CA PHE A 397 -10.03 -3.66 19.45
C PHE A 397 -8.80 -3.23 20.24
N GLY A 398 -7.77 -2.70 19.58
CA GLY A 398 -6.63 -2.03 20.22
C GLY A 398 -5.65 -2.96 20.95
N ASN A 399 -5.59 -4.25 20.59
CA ASN A 399 -4.60 -5.17 21.18
C ASN A 399 -3.17 -4.83 20.72
N ALA A 400 -2.15 -5.28 21.45
CA ALA A 400 -0.74 -5.04 21.15
C ALA A 400 0.12 -6.29 21.38
N GLY A 401 0.83 -6.76 20.36
CA GLY A 401 1.41 -8.10 20.31
C GLY A 401 0.39 -9.12 19.77
N ASP A 402 0.84 -10.37 19.64
CA ASP A 402 0.26 -11.30 18.66
C ASP A 402 -0.82 -12.23 19.24
N HIS A 403 -1.70 -12.73 18.38
CA HIS A 403 -2.73 -13.75 18.67
C HIS A 403 -3.77 -13.37 19.74
N ASN A 404 -3.90 -12.08 20.09
CA ASN A 404 -4.79 -11.61 21.14
C ASN A 404 -6.25 -11.53 20.65
N VAL A 405 -7.21 -11.96 21.46
CA VAL A 405 -8.65 -11.95 21.13
C VAL A 405 -9.43 -11.11 22.14
N GLY A 406 -9.95 -9.97 21.72
CA GLY A 406 -10.80 -9.08 22.51
C GLY A 406 -10.33 -7.62 22.48
N VAL A 407 -10.29 -6.92 23.61
CA VAL A 407 -10.07 -5.47 23.66
C VAL A 407 -8.81 -5.12 24.46
N ALA A 408 -7.90 -4.32 23.91
CA ALA A 408 -6.76 -3.71 24.60
C ALA A 408 -5.82 -4.66 25.35
N ASN A 409 -5.73 -5.94 24.94
CA ASN A 409 -4.77 -6.87 25.53
C ASN A 409 -3.35 -6.60 25.00
N ALA A 410 -2.33 -6.78 25.83
CA ALA A 410 -0.93 -6.54 25.50
C ALA A 410 -0.07 -7.81 25.75
N GLY A 411 0.77 -8.19 24.80
CA GLY A 411 1.58 -9.41 24.82
C GLY A 411 1.03 -10.48 23.88
N PHE A 412 1.02 -11.76 24.26
CA PHE A 412 0.80 -12.88 23.31
C PHE A 412 -0.40 -13.78 23.69
N ASN A 413 -1.29 -14.08 22.74
CA ASN A 413 -2.35 -15.08 22.89
C ASN A 413 -3.30 -14.87 24.10
N ASN A 414 -3.62 -13.62 24.45
CA ASN A 414 -4.56 -13.31 25.53
C ASN A 414 -6.01 -13.25 25.02
N PHE A 415 -6.98 -13.73 25.80
CA PHE A 415 -8.40 -13.67 25.51
C PHE A 415 -9.15 -12.78 26.53
N GLY A 416 -9.90 -11.79 26.05
CA GLY A 416 -10.77 -10.92 26.85
C GLY A 416 -10.38 -9.44 26.78
N PHE A 417 -10.32 -8.76 27.92
CA PHE A 417 -10.20 -7.29 27.97
C PHE A 417 -8.97 -6.86 28.79
N ALA A 418 -8.15 -5.95 28.28
CA ALA A 418 -7.07 -5.25 28.99
C ALA A 418 -6.02 -6.16 29.70
N ASN A 419 -5.85 -7.42 29.27
CA ASN A 419 -4.88 -8.33 29.88
C ASN A 419 -3.46 -8.07 29.35
N THR A 420 -2.47 -7.98 30.23
CA THR A 420 -1.06 -7.72 29.90
C THR A 420 -0.18 -8.92 30.28
N GLY A 421 0.53 -9.51 29.31
CA GLY A 421 1.32 -10.73 29.46
C GLY A 421 0.98 -11.72 28.35
N SER A 422 1.10 -13.01 28.62
CA SER A 422 0.92 -14.07 27.61
C SER A 422 -0.07 -15.13 28.07
N ASN A 423 -0.96 -15.60 27.21
CA ASN A 423 -1.91 -16.70 27.48
C ASN A 423 -2.94 -16.44 28.61
N ASN A 424 -3.28 -15.17 28.89
CA ASN A 424 -4.31 -14.85 29.88
C ASN A 424 -5.73 -15.01 29.33
N ILE A 425 -6.71 -15.35 30.18
CA ILE A 425 -8.14 -15.41 29.82
C ILE A 425 -8.96 -14.64 30.87
N GLY A 426 -9.34 -13.39 30.59
CA GLY A 426 -10.01 -12.57 31.61
C GLY A 426 -10.19 -11.09 31.30
N ILE A 427 -10.32 -10.28 32.37
CA ILE A 427 -10.47 -8.82 32.30
C ILE A 427 -9.43 -8.13 33.19
N GLY A 428 -8.38 -7.55 32.61
CA GLY A 428 -7.40 -6.69 33.26
C GLY A 428 -6.19 -7.39 33.89
N LEU A 429 -5.95 -8.67 33.59
CA LEU A 429 -4.90 -9.49 34.19
C LEU A 429 -3.50 -8.94 33.86
N SER A 430 -2.50 -9.17 34.74
CA SER A 430 -1.13 -8.68 34.56
C SER A 430 -0.10 -9.72 34.98
N GLY A 431 0.68 -10.24 34.02
CA GLY A 431 1.50 -11.46 34.12
C GLY A 431 1.03 -12.53 33.13
N ASP A 432 1.73 -13.65 32.98
CA ASP A 432 1.39 -14.71 32.01
C ASP A 432 0.40 -15.76 32.59
N GLY A 433 -0.41 -16.41 31.75
CA GLY A 433 -1.12 -17.66 32.04
C GLY A 433 -2.30 -17.58 33.02
N GLN A 434 -2.83 -16.40 33.31
CA GLN A 434 -3.87 -16.23 34.32
C GLN A 434 -5.29 -16.38 33.78
N VAL A 435 -6.24 -16.75 34.65
CA VAL A 435 -7.68 -16.81 34.33
C VAL A 435 -8.50 -16.14 35.43
N GLY A 436 -9.26 -15.09 35.09
CA GLY A 436 -10.09 -14.35 36.05
C GLY A 436 -10.20 -12.84 35.81
N PHE A 437 -10.17 -12.05 36.89
CA PHE A 437 -10.31 -10.58 36.85
C PHE A 437 -9.08 -9.90 37.48
N GLY A 438 -8.59 -8.85 36.82
CA GLY A 438 -7.25 -8.29 36.91
C GLY A 438 -6.85 -7.67 38.23
N ALA A 439 -7.66 -6.75 38.75
CA ALA A 439 -7.44 -6.17 40.08
C ALA A 439 -7.48 -7.22 41.21
N LEU A 440 -7.86 -8.46 40.87
CA LEU A 440 -8.03 -9.58 41.78
C LEU A 440 -7.05 -10.74 41.49
N ASN A 441 -6.11 -10.68 40.54
CA ASN A 441 -5.01 -11.68 40.46
C ASN A 441 -3.69 -11.00 40.09
N SER A 442 -2.57 -11.44 40.67
CA SER A 442 -1.26 -10.84 40.41
C SER A 442 -0.13 -11.87 40.33
N GLY A 443 0.75 -11.73 39.34
CA GLY A 443 1.81 -12.71 38.99
C GLY A 443 1.36 -13.68 37.89
N THR A 444 1.94 -14.88 37.77
CA THR A 444 1.84 -15.69 36.54
C THR A 444 1.27 -17.10 36.78
N GLY A 445 0.22 -17.51 36.05
CA GLY A 445 -0.39 -18.85 36.10
C GLY A 445 -1.62 -18.97 37.01
N ASN A 446 -2.11 -17.86 37.57
CA ASN A 446 -3.18 -17.87 38.57
C ASN A 446 -4.58 -18.07 37.96
N ILE A 447 -5.35 -19.04 38.46
CA ILE A 447 -6.71 -19.38 38.02
C ILE A 447 -7.70 -19.16 39.18
N GLY A 448 -8.52 -18.10 39.12
CA GLY A 448 -9.54 -17.83 40.13
C GLY A 448 -9.66 -16.37 40.53
N LEU A 449 -9.74 -16.06 41.84
CA LEU A 449 -9.89 -14.70 42.36
C LEU A 449 -9.06 -14.45 43.63
N PHE A 450 -8.57 -13.24 43.79
CA PHE A 450 -7.70 -12.74 44.87
C PHE A 450 -6.35 -13.46 45.03
N ASN A 451 -5.81 -14.11 44.00
CA ASN A 451 -4.53 -14.82 44.10
C ASN A 451 -3.31 -13.92 43.80
N SER A 452 -2.17 -14.22 44.40
CA SER A 452 -0.92 -13.45 44.32
C SER A 452 0.29 -14.38 44.17
N GLY A 453 1.25 -14.05 43.31
CA GLY A 453 2.37 -14.94 43.00
C GLY A 453 2.08 -15.79 41.76
N THR A 454 2.48 -17.06 41.75
CA THR A 454 2.48 -17.89 40.53
C THR A 454 1.66 -19.18 40.67
N ASP A 455 1.13 -19.69 39.57
CA ASP A 455 0.43 -20.98 39.42
C ASP A 455 -0.70 -21.30 40.44
N ASN A 456 -1.30 -20.29 41.08
CA ASN A 456 -2.30 -20.50 42.13
C ASN A 456 -3.71 -20.74 41.58
N ILE A 457 -4.38 -21.80 42.01
CA ILE A 457 -5.74 -22.15 41.60
C ILE A 457 -6.70 -22.01 42.79
N GLY A 458 -7.67 -21.09 42.71
CA GLY A 458 -8.73 -20.92 43.68
C GLY A 458 -8.93 -19.48 44.18
N LEU A 459 -9.01 -19.30 45.50
CA LEU A 459 -9.37 -18.03 46.14
C LEU A 459 -8.32 -17.54 47.14
N PHE A 460 -7.93 -16.27 47.11
CA PHE A 460 -7.09 -15.62 48.13
C PHE A 460 -5.69 -16.24 48.39
N ASN A 461 -5.14 -17.05 47.47
CA ASN A 461 -3.85 -17.71 47.72
C ASN A 461 -2.65 -16.78 47.41
N SER A 462 -1.50 -16.99 48.04
CA SER A 462 -0.28 -16.18 47.87
C SER A 462 0.98 -17.05 47.74
N GLY A 463 1.85 -16.82 46.76
CA GLY A 463 3.08 -17.59 46.51
C GLY A 463 2.99 -18.50 45.28
N THR A 464 3.67 -19.66 45.25
CA THR A 464 3.93 -20.42 44.00
C THR A 464 3.20 -21.77 43.93
N GLY A 465 2.01 -21.86 43.32
CA GLY A 465 1.38 -23.14 42.92
C GLY A 465 0.30 -23.68 43.85
N ASN A 466 -0.32 -22.84 44.67
CA ASN A 466 -1.31 -23.29 45.67
C ASN A 466 -2.66 -23.67 45.05
N PHE A 467 -3.31 -24.72 45.53
CA PHE A 467 -4.67 -25.11 45.13
C PHE A 467 -5.66 -25.00 46.30
N GLY A 468 -6.60 -24.05 46.27
CA GLY A 468 -7.69 -23.96 47.24
C GLY A 468 -7.98 -22.53 47.73
N ILE A 469 -8.08 -22.32 49.05
CA ILE A 469 -8.53 -21.04 49.64
C ILE A 469 -7.54 -20.51 50.69
N GLY A 470 -6.98 -19.32 50.45
CA GLY A 470 -6.23 -18.56 51.46
C GLY A 470 -4.86 -19.13 51.84
N ASN A 471 -4.27 -20.01 51.02
CA ASN A 471 -2.94 -20.57 51.29
C ASN A 471 -1.83 -19.53 51.01
N SER A 472 -0.67 -19.68 51.64
CA SER A 472 0.49 -18.78 51.54
C SER A 472 1.81 -19.55 51.39
N GLY A 473 2.72 -19.09 50.54
CA GLY A 473 3.90 -19.83 50.10
C GLY A 473 3.60 -20.73 48.90
N ASP A 474 4.22 -21.90 48.79
CA ASP A 474 4.31 -22.62 47.50
C ASP A 474 3.59 -23.99 47.51
N TYR A 475 2.95 -24.39 46.41
CA TYR A 475 2.42 -25.73 46.16
C TYR A 475 1.47 -26.29 47.23
N ASN A 476 0.82 -25.44 48.03
CA ASN A 476 -0.03 -25.90 49.12
C ASN A 476 -1.46 -26.20 48.65
N THR A 477 -2.02 -27.35 49.03
CA THR A 477 -3.37 -27.79 48.63
C THR A 477 -4.34 -27.81 49.81
N GLY A 478 -5.41 -27.02 49.75
CA GLY A 478 -6.48 -26.98 50.76
C GLY A 478 -6.81 -25.56 51.23
N ILE A 479 -6.93 -25.35 52.55
CA ILE A 479 -7.39 -24.06 53.10
C ILE A 479 -6.41 -23.49 54.14
N GLY A 480 -5.91 -22.29 53.90
CA GLY A 480 -5.16 -21.50 54.89
C GLY A 480 -3.77 -22.02 55.26
N ASN A 481 -3.16 -22.91 54.48
CA ASN A 481 -1.83 -23.45 54.77
C ASN A 481 -0.73 -22.42 54.44
N ALA A 482 0.30 -22.28 55.27
CA ALA A 482 1.35 -21.26 55.17
C ALA A 482 2.77 -21.86 55.15
N GLY A 483 3.31 -22.18 53.96
CA GLY A 483 4.62 -22.81 53.80
C GLY A 483 4.84 -23.30 52.37
N ALA A 484 5.59 -24.39 52.16
CA ALA A 484 5.67 -25.06 50.86
C ALA A 484 5.16 -26.51 50.91
N THR A 485 4.50 -26.96 49.83
CA THR A 485 4.02 -28.33 49.58
C THR A 485 3.13 -28.92 50.70
N ASN A 486 2.43 -28.07 51.46
CA ASN A 486 1.50 -28.50 52.51
C ASN A 486 0.17 -28.97 51.93
N THR A 487 -0.40 -30.07 52.41
CA THR A 487 -1.77 -30.50 52.04
C THR A 487 -2.65 -30.61 53.28
N GLY A 488 -3.80 -29.90 53.29
CA GLY A 488 -4.77 -29.94 54.37
C GLY A 488 -5.35 -28.57 54.75
N LEU A 489 -5.46 -28.31 56.04
CA LEU A 489 -6.06 -27.08 56.57
C LEU A 489 -5.15 -26.47 57.66
N LEU A 490 -4.75 -25.21 57.47
CA LEU A 490 -3.91 -24.43 58.40
C LEU A 490 -2.52 -25.04 58.75
N ASN A 491 -1.94 -25.88 57.90
CA ASN A 491 -0.56 -26.38 58.08
C ASN A 491 0.49 -25.29 57.81
N ALA A 492 1.73 -25.45 58.31
CA ALA A 492 2.85 -24.57 57.99
C ALA A 492 4.20 -25.31 57.95
N GLY A 493 5.14 -24.86 57.11
CA GLY A 493 6.47 -25.47 56.88
C GLY A 493 6.69 -25.99 55.46
N LEU A 494 7.76 -26.74 55.18
CA LEU A 494 8.20 -27.13 53.82
C LEU A 494 8.11 -28.65 53.61
N VAL A 495 7.54 -29.11 52.48
CA VAL A 495 7.26 -30.54 52.17
C VAL A 495 6.41 -31.23 53.26
N ASN A 496 5.49 -30.46 53.84
CA ASN A 496 4.74 -30.82 55.03
C ASN A 496 3.36 -31.44 54.69
N THR A 497 3.34 -32.74 54.36
CA THR A 497 2.10 -33.54 54.47
C THR A 497 1.77 -33.79 55.95
N GLY A 498 1.37 -32.74 56.66
CA GLY A 498 1.46 -32.69 58.12
C GLY A 498 2.83 -32.20 58.62
N VAL A 499 3.05 -32.18 59.93
CA VAL A 499 4.03 -31.29 60.56
C VAL A 499 5.45 -31.89 60.66
N GLY A 500 6.40 -31.21 60.01
CA GLY A 500 7.76 -30.89 60.48
C GLY A 500 8.65 -32.03 61.00
N ASN A 501 9.64 -32.44 60.20
CA ASN A 501 10.57 -33.53 60.54
C ASN A 501 12.03 -33.24 60.19
N ALA A 502 12.94 -33.96 60.84
CA ALA A 502 14.26 -34.29 60.28
C ALA A 502 14.17 -35.70 59.68
N GLY A 503 14.67 -35.92 58.46
CA GLY A 503 14.51 -37.19 57.76
C GLY A 503 15.31 -37.32 56.46
N ASN A 504 15.18 -38.47 55.81
CA ASN A 504 15.80 -38.79 54.52
C ASN A 504 14.83 -38.52 53.35
N TYR A 505 15.37 -38.22 52.16
CA TYR A 505 14.63 -37.89 50.93
C TYR A 505 13.87 -36.56 50.99
N ASN A 506 14.62 -35.44 50.96
CA ASN A 506 14.04 -34.09 50.97
C ASN A 506 14.47 -33.33 49.71
N SER A 507 13.52 -32.69 49.03
CA SER A 507 13.78 -31.74 47.95
C SER A 507 13.85 -30.32 48.50
N GLY A 508 15.00 -29.96 49.06
CA GLY A 508 15.25 -28.65 49.70
C GLY A 508 16.52 -28.67 50.55
N GLY A 509 17.16 -27.52 50.72
CA GLY A 509 18.43 -27.39 51.46
C GLY A 509 18.31 -27.50 52.99
N PHE A 510 19.44 -27.75 53.65
CA PHE A 510 19.59 -27.87 55.12
C PHE A 510 18.83 -29.00 55.81
N ASN A 511 18.46 -30.06 55.07
CA ASN A 511 17.88 -31.28 55.64
C ASN A 511 18.95 -32.34 55.90
N THR A 512 18.93 -32.98 57.08
CA THR A 512 19.89 -34.02 57.45
C THR A 512 19.41 -35.41 57.00
N GLY A 513 19.83 -35.84 55.80
CA GLY A 513 19.50 -37.18 55.30
C GLY A 513 20.28 -37.61 54.06
N SER A 514 20.23 -38.91 53.74
CA SER A 514 21.16 -39.61 52.83
C SER A 514 20.90 -39.45 51.33
N THR A 515 19.93 -38.65 50.89
CA THR A 515 19.63 -38.45 49.46
C THR A 515 18.84 -37.16 49.26
N ASN A 516 19.46 -36.14 48.66
CA ASN A 516 18.87 -34.82 48.46
C ASN A 516 19.34 -34.23 47.11
N THR A 517 18.46 -33.55 46.38
CA THR A 517 18.78 -32.88 45.10
C THR A 517 19.00 -31.38 45.32
N GLY A 518 20.26 -30.94 45.29
CA GLY A 518 20.64 -29.54 45.42
C GLY A 518 22.08 -29.36 45.92
N SER A 519 22.71 -28.23 45.59
CA SER A 519 24.11 -27.94 45.92
C SER A 519 24.38 -27.84 47.43
N PHE A 520 25.60 -28.19 47.85
CA PHE A 520 26.10 -28.13 49.24
C PHE A 520 25.36 -29.02 50.27
N ASN A 521 24.92 -30.21 49.87
CA ASN A 521 24.48 -31.27 50.79
C ASN A 521 25.47 -32.46 50.75
N PRO A 522 25.78 -33.15 51.87
CA PRO A 522 26.66 -34.32 51.86
C PRO A 522 25.94 -35.58 51.35
N GLY A 523 26.38 -36.16 50.24
CA GLY A 523 25.84 -37.41 49.68
C GLY A 523 26.49 -37.84 48.35
N ASP A 524 26.39 -39.13 48.03
CA ASP A 524 27.34 -39.81 47.13
C ASP A 524 27.08 -39.71 45.60
N TYR A 525 26.05 -38.99 45.15
CA TYR A 525 25.75 -38.82 43.72
C TYR A 525 25.38 -37.37 43.38
N ASN A 526 26.08 -36.78 42.40
CA ASN A 526 25.99 -35.36 42.03
C ASN A 526 26.15 -35.20 40.50
N THR A 527 25.59 -34.12 39.93
CA THR A 527 25.69 -33.83 38.49
C THR A 527 26.05 -32.36 38.26
N GLY A 528 27.31 -32.07 37.92
CA GLY A 528 27.81 -30.71 37.69
C GLY A 528 29.35 -30.66 37.57
N GLY A 529 29.87 -29.59 36.97
CA GLY A 529 31.30 -29.45 36.71
C GLY A 529 32.14 -29.11 37.94
N LEU A 530 32.85 -30.12 38.48
CA LEU A 530 33.81 -30.08 39.60
C LEU A 530 33.20 -29.62 40.95
N ASN A 531 33.12 -30.45 41.99
CA ASN A 531 33.81 -31.72 42.28
C ASN A 531 32.77 -32.83 42.62
N GLN A 532 32.98 -34.13 42.41
CA GLN A 532 33.96 -34.91 41.60
C GLN A 532 33.50 -36.39 41.67
N GLY A 533 33.61 -37.25 40.65
CA GLY A 533 33.83 -37.04 39.21
C GLY A 533 32.51 -37.15 38.42
N ASP A 534 32.46 -37.55 37.14
CA ASP A 534 33.54 -37.95 36.21
C ASP A 534 33.19 -37.49 34.77
N TYR A 535 34.15 -36.80 34.11
CA TYR A 535 34.14 -36.31 32.71
C TYR A 535 33.23 -35.11 32.30
N ASN A 536 33.48 -34.55 31.10
CA ASN A 536 33.56 -33.09 30.84
C ASN A 536 33.22 -32.63 29.38
N THR A 537 33.36 -31.31 29.12
CA THR A 537 33.46 -30.53 27.84
C THR A 537 32.16 -29.96 27.25
N GLY A 538 32.13 -28.77 26.60
CA GLY A 538 33.14 -27.70 26.40
C GLY A 538 32.69 -26.62 25.37
N TYR A 539 33.30 -25.41 25.32
CA TYR A 539 33.03 -24.36 24.31
C TYR A 539 34.16 -23.31 24.21
N LEU A 540 34.51 -22.83 23.00
CA LEU A 540 35.42 -21.69 22.73
C LEU A 540 35.13 -21.02 21.36
N ASN A 541 35.27 -19.69 21.27
CA ASN A 541 35.05 -18.82 20.08
C ASN A 541 36.20 -17.79 19.93
N SER A 542 36.36 -17.15 18.74
CA SER A 542 36.69 -15.70 18.59
C SER A 542 36.78 -15.26 17.11
N GLY A 543 36.40 -14.01 16.80
CA GLY A 543 36.55 -13.35 15.49
C GLY A 543 35.35 -12.44 15.15
N ASP A 544 35.60 -11.20 14.72
CA ASP A 544 34.53 -10.20 14.49
C ASP A 544 33.99 -10.19 13.06
N TYR A 545 32.76 -9.69 12.88
CA TYR A 545 32.02 -9.56 11.60
C TYR A 545 32.21 -10.71 10.59
N ASN A 546 31.87 -11.92 11.04
CA ASN A 546 31.86 -13.16 10.24
C ASN A 546 30.50 -13.86 10.30
N THR A 547 30.07 -14.46 9.18
CA THR A 547 28.87 -15.31 9.12
C THR A 547 29.21 -16.72 8.60
N GLY A 548 29.61 -17.59 9.53
CA GLY A 548 29.96 -18.98 9.28
C GLY A 548 30.45 -19.72 10.54
N PHE A 549 30.58 -21.04 10.45
CA PHE A 549 31.18 -21.87 11.51
C PHE A 549 32.70 -21.95 11.29
N VAL A 550 33.49 -21.44 12.24
CA VAL A 550 34.97 -21.36 12.20
C VAL A 550 35.52 -20.58 10.99
N ASN A 551 35.45 -19.24 11.08
CA ASN A 551 36.22 -18.30 10.25
C ASN A 551 37.20 -17.52 11.15
N ALA A 552 38.25 -16.92 10.56
CA ALA A 552 39.34 -16.28 11.33
C ALA A 552 39.93 -14.99 10.68
N GLY A 553 39.12 -14.21 9.97
CA GLY A 553 39.47 -12.90 9.40
C GLY A 553 38.20 -12.10 9.08
N ASP A 554 38.24 -10.77 9.13
CA ASP A 554 37.04 -9.93 9.19
C ASP A 554 36.34 -9.71 7.82
N VAL A 555 35.01 -9.56 7.83
CA VAL A 555 34.15 -9.24 6.67
C VAL A 555 34.15 -10.34 5.60
N ASN A 556 33.52 -11.48 5.92
CA ASN A 556 33.34 -12.62 5.01
C ASN A 556 31.96 -13.29 5.14
N THR A 557 31.52 -13.96 4.06
CA THR A 557 30.24 -14.68 3.99
C THR A 557 30.44 -16.11 3.47
N GLY A 558 30.18 -17.10 4.32
CA GLY A 558 30.50 -18.52 4.12
C GLY A 558 31.32 -19.10 5.28
N ALA A 559 31.64 -20.40 5.26
CA ALA A 559 32.42 -21.05 6.33
C ALA A 559 33.85 -21.45 5.90
N PHE A 560 34.72 -21.61 6.91
CA PHE A 560 36.14 -21.92 6.81
C PHE A 560 36.97 -20.89 6.01
N ILE A 561 36.68 -19.61 6.23
CA ILE A 561 37.34 -18.47 5.56
C ILE A 561 38.44 -17.87 6.45
N SER A 562 39.59 -17.54 5.84
CA SER A 562 40.79 -17.05 6.55
C SER A 562 41.54 -15.89 5.85
N GLY A 563 40.82 -15.09 5.07
CA GLY A 563 41.23 -13.77 4.59
C GLY A 563 40.08 -12.79 4.81
N ASN A 564 40.11 -11.60 4.21
CA ASN A 564 39.07 -10.56 4.37
C ASN A 564 38.44 -10.20 3.01
N TYR A 565 37.18 -9.77 2.96
CA TYR A 565 36.49 -9.36 1.72
C TYR A 565 36.45 -10.45 0.61
N SER A 566 36.09 -11.69 0.98
CA SER A 566 35.83 -12.78 0.02
C SER A 566 34.44 -13.42 0.24
N ASN A 567 33.84 -13.93 -0.84
CA ASN A 567 32.47 -14.49 -0.84
C ASN A 567 32.47 -15.94 -1.34
N GLY A 568 31.86 -16.85 -0.56
CA GLY A 568 31.89 -18.30 -0.78
C GLY A 568 32.67 -19.05 0.31
N PHE A 569 32.64 -20.38 0.29
CA PHE A 569 33.30 -21.23 1.31
C PHE A 569 34.80 -21.45 1.00
N PHE A 570 35.61 -21.64 2.04
CA PHE A 570 37.06 -21.95 1.95
C PHE A 570 37.95 -20.92 1.22
N ALA A 571 37.55 -19.65 1.16
CA ALA A 571 38.44 -18.56 0.73
C ALA A 571 39.60 -18.36 1.74
N ARG A 572 40.84 -18.25 1.26
CA ARG A 572 42.06 -18.17 2.10
C ARG A 572 42.91 -16.93 1.82
N GLY A 573 42.26 -15.88 1.33
CA GLY A 573 42.86 -14.61 0.96
C GLY A 573 41.81 -13.66 0.38
N ASP A 574 42.23 -12.41 0.22
CA ASP A 574 41.30 -11.30 0.03
C ASP A 574 40.87 -11.12 -1.44
N TYR A 575 39.67 -10.56 -1.65
CA TYR A 575 39.13 -10.17 -2.97
C TYR A 575 39.02 -11.30 -4.02
N GLN A 576 38.49 -12.46 -3.64
CA GLN A 576 38.31 -13.60 -4.57
C GLN A 576 36.97 -13.54 -5.34
N ASN A 577 37.03 -13.83 -6.66
CA ASN A 577 35.94 -13.87 -7.68
C ASN A 577 35.52 -12.51 -8.33
N LEU A 578 36.19 -12.13 -9.43
CA LEU A 578 35.77 -11.04 -10.36
C LEU A 578 36.17 -11.37 -11.83
N ILE A 579 35.67 -10.61 -12.84
CA ILE A 579 35.53 -11.06 -14.26
C ILE A 579 36.31 -10.18 -15.28
N GLY A 580 36.75 -10.75 -16.43
CA GLY A 580 37.20 -10.01 -17.64
C GLY A 580 37.52 -10.88 -18.88
N TRP A 581 37.51 -10.32 -20.11
CA TRP A 581 37.86 -10.97 -21.40
C TRP A 581 38.31 -9.96 -22.50
N SER A 582 39.11 -10.40 -23.50
CA SER A 582 39.59 -9.62 -24.68
C SER A 582 40.19 -10.50 -25.80
N TYR A 583 40.41 -10.01 -27.05
CA TYR A 583 41.18 -10.73 -28.10
C TYR A 583 41.71 -9.90 -29.32
N SER A 584 42.77 -10.36 -30.01
CA SER A 584 43.38 -9.84 -31.27
C SER A 584 44.33 -10.87 -31.98
N ILE A 585 44.88 -10.61 -33.19
CA ILE A 585 45.65 -11.59 -34.06
C ILE A 585 46.86 -10.95 -34.81
N THR A 586 47.94 -11.72 -35.10
CA THR A 586 49.22 -11.30 -35.75
C THR A 586 49.86 -12.40 -36.68
N VAL A 587 50.67 -12.08 -37.72
CA VAL A 587 51.24 -13.04 -38.75
C VAL A 587 52.68 -12.69 -39.27
N SER A 588 53.40 -13.61 -39.97
CA SER A 588 54.86 -13.58 -40.33
C SER A 588 55.25 -13.73 -41.86
N GLU A 589 56.56 -13.67 -42.23
CA GLU A 589 57.20 -13.39 -43.58
C GLU A 589 57.29 -14.48 -44.72
N PHE A 590 57.47 -14.06 -46.02
CA PHE A 590 57.94 -14.86 -47.21
C PHE A 590 58.30 -14.06 -48.55
N PRO A 591 58.85 -14.65 -49.69
CA PRO A 591 59.41 -13.93 -50.91
C PRO A 591 59.11 -14.43 -52.42
N ALA A 592 59.37 -13.64 -53.53
CA ALA A 592 59.16 -13.97 -55.02
C ALA A 592 59.89 -13.07 -56.15
N TYR A 593 59.71 -13.28 -57.52
CA TYR A 593 60.48 -12.71 -58.73
C TYR A 593 59.74 -12.55 -60.17
N GLY A 594 60.27 -11.82 -61.25
CA GLY A 594 59.78 -11.79 -62.73
C GLY A 594 60.39 -10.76 -63.83
N THR A 595 60.18 -10.86 -65.20
CA THR A 595 60.92 -10.16 -66.40
C THR A 595 60.21 -9.97 -67.85
N LEU A 596 60.74 -9.27 -68.95
CA LEU A 596 60.03 -8.82 -70.27
C LEU A 596 60.80 -8.36 -71.64
N ASP A 597 60.19 -8.21 -72.89
CA ASP A 597 60.75 -7.90 -74.31
C ASP A 597 59.79 -7.25 -75.48
N ILE A 598 60.22 -6.54 -76.62
CA ILE A 598 59.39 -5.88 -77.77
C ILE A 598 60.07 -5.37 -79.17
N PRO A 599 59.46 -5.39 -80.43
CA PRO A 599 59.90 -4.75 -81.78
C PRO A 599 58.88 -4.20 -82.91
N VAL A 600 59.21 -3.39 -84.00
CA VAL A 600 58.22 -2.88 -85.09
C VAL A 600 58.62 -2.29 -86.55
N TYR A 601 57.68 -1.99 -87.55
CA TYR A 601 57.92 -2.09 -89.08
C TYR A 601 57.05 -1.49 -90.37
N ILE A 602 56.77 -0.18 -90.81
CA ILE A 602 55.91 0.16 -92.10
C ILE A 602 56.01 1.61 -92.90
N PRO A 603 56.69 2.15 -94.05
CA PRO A 603 57.65 3.49 -93.11
C PRO A 603 56.62 4.77 -93.07
N PHE A 604 55.62 4.89 -94.00
CA PHE A 604 54.42 5.78 -94.23
C PHE A 604 53.78 5.45 -95.65
N THR A 605 52.70 6.14 -96.16
CA THR A 605 52.40 6.50 -97.61
C THR A 605 50.93 6.98 -97.94
N GLY A 606 50.72 7.92 -98.91
CA GLY A 606 49.46 8.12 -99.69
C GLY A 606 49.06 9.57 -100.07
N ALA A 607 48.04 9.77 -100.92
CA ALA A 607 47.30 11.04 -101.10
C ALA A 607 45.79 10.73 -101.18
N ILE A 608 45.01 11.25 -100.23
CA ILE A 608 43.66 10.72 -99.94
C ILE A 608 42.62 11.80 -100.23
N GLY A 609 41.67 11.53 -101.14
CA GLY A 609 40.49 12.36 -101.38
C GLY A 609 39.48 12.31 -100.21
N PRO A 610 38.39 13.08 -100.24
CA PRO A 610 37.43 13.08 -99.14
C PRO A 610 36.88 11.68 -98.88
N ILE A 611 37.00 11.20 -97.64
CA ILE A 611 36.65 9.83 -97.25
C ILE A 611 35.16 9.78 -96.93
N THR A 612 34.38 9.03 -97.71
CA THR A 612 32.99 8.70 -97.41
C THR A 612 32.88 7.25 -96.95
N ILE A 613 32.26 7.02 -95.80
CA ILE A 613 31.85 5.68 -95.35
C ILE A 613 30.38 5.50 -95.78
N GLN A 614 30.05 4.41 -96.49
CA GLN A 614 28.68 4.12 -96.97
C GLN A 614 27.90 3.20 -96.02
N GLU A 615 26.57 3.20 -96.14
CA GLU A 615 25.66 2.36 -95.35
C GLU A 615 25.93 0.85 -95.54
N PHE A 616 26.00 0.07 -94.45
CA PHE A 616 26.16 -1.39 -94.53
C PHE A 616 25.52 -2.17 -93.37
N THR A 617 25.16 -3.43 -93.62
CA THR A 617 24.45 -4.32 -92.67
C THR A 617 25.23 -5.61 -92.36
N ILE A 618 25.23 -6.02 -91.08
CA ILE A 618 25.79 -7.29 -90.58
C ILE A 618 24.67 -8.34 -90.41
N PRO A 619 24.76 -9.56 -90.99
CA PRO A 619 23.76 -10.64 -90.84
C PRO A 619 23.78 -11.36 -89.48
N SER A 620 22.84 -12.31 -89.27
CA SER A 620 22.53 -12.87 -87.95
C SER A 620 23.42 -14.00 -87.43
N LEU A 621 23.44 -14.17 -86.11
CA LEU A 621 24.27 -15.14 -85.38
C LEU A 621 23.51 -15.79 -84.20
N PRO A 622 23.27 -17.12 -84.21
CA PRO A 622 22.65 -17.84 -83.11
C PRO A 622 23.65 -18.29 -82.02
N LEU A 623 23.16 -18.27 -80.76
CA LEU A 623 23.84 -18.74 -79.56
C LEU A 623 22.96 -19.75 -78.81
N ASP A 624 23.59 -20.80 -78.28
CA ASP A 624 22.93 -21.94 -77.62
C ASP A 624 23.75 -22.32 -76.36
N ALA A 625 23.12 -22.26 -75.18
CA ALA A 625 23.83 -22.38 -73.90
C ALA A 625 22.95 -22.97 -72.76
N LEU A 626 23.60 -23.60 -71.77
CA LEU A 626 22.97 -24.24 -70.61
C LEU A 626 23.50 -23.63 -69.30
N VAL A 627 22.61 -23.14 -68.44
CA VAL A 627 22.94 -22.52 -67.15
C VAL A 627 22.33 -23.33 -66.01
N TYR A 628 23.04 -23.41 -64.87
CA TYR A 628 22.62 -24.17 -63.69
C TYR A 628 22.41 -23.24 -62.48
N ILE A 629 21.25 -23.36 -61.82
CA ILE A 629 20.97 -22.75 -60.51
C ILE A 629 20.45 -23.84 -59.58
N ASN A 630 20.98 -23.92 -58.36
CA ASN A 630 20.72 -25.02 -57.41
C ASN A 630 20.78 -26.43 -58.04
N GLY A 631 21.73 -26.65 -58.95
CA GLY A 631 22.01 -27.95 -59.56
C GLY A 631 21.09 -28.38 -60.71
N THR A 632 20.10 -27.57 -61.12
CA THR A 632 19.20 -27.91 -62.24
C THR A 632 19.57 -27.14 -63.51
N PRO A 633 19.74 -27.80 -64.67
CA PRO A 633 20.04 -27.14 -65.94
C PRO A 633 18.81 -26.50 -66.60
N ILE A 634 19.02 -25.33 -67.21
CA ILE A 634 18.05 -24.65 -68.09
C ILE A 634 18.75 -24.26 -69.40
N PRO A 635 18.27 -24.72 -70.58
CA PRO A 635 18.81 -24.32 -71.89
C PRO A 635 18.22 -22.99 -72.38
N ILE A 636 19.03 -22.20 -73.08
CA ILE A 636 18.67 -20.92 -73.69
C ILE A 636 19.15 -20.93 -75.15
N PHE A 637 18.23 -20.70 -76.07
CA PHE A 637 18.48 -20.54 -77.51
C PHE A 637 18.11 -19.11 -77.92
N TYR A 638 18.97 -18.40 -78.66
CA TYR A 638 18.65 -17.07 -79.21
C TYR A 638 19.42 -16.77 -80.50
N ASP A 639 18.89 -15.92 -81.38
CA ASP A 639 19.53 -15.52 -82.66
C ASP A 639 19.50 -14.00 -82.85
N PHE A 640 20.67 -13.39 -83.05
CA PHE A 640 20.84 -11.95 -83.16
C PHE A 640 20.56 -11.46 -84.59
N GLY A 641 19.38 -10.90 -84.83
CA GLY A 641 19.00 -10.37 -86.16
C GLY A 641 19.90 -9.23 -86.70
N PRO A 642 19.82 -8.90 -88.01
CA PRO A 642 20.79 -8.01 -88.67
C PRO A 642 20.82 -6.55 -88.19
N ILE A 643 21.99 -5.91 -88.28
CA ILE A 643 22.26 -4.53 -87.79
C ILE A 643 22.90 -3.67 -88.89
N THR A 644 22.42 -2.44 -89.11
CA THR A 644 22.90 -1.49 -90.14
C THR A 644 23.54 -0.22 -89.53
N VAL A 645 24.44 0.44 -90.25
CA VAL A 645 25.15 1.69 -89.86
C VAL A 645 25.18 2.68 -91.04
N ASP A 646 25.03 3.99 -90.79
CA ASP A 646 24.84 5.09 -91.79
C ASP A 646 26.13 5.82 -92.28
N GLU A 647 25.97 6.75 -93.23
CA GLU A 647 27.03 7.40 -94.04
C GLU A 647 27.52 8.81 -93.55
N THR A 648 28.84 9.09 -93.67
CA THR A 648 29.49 10.39 -93.29
C THR A 648 30.76 10.72 -94.12
N THR A 649 31.24 11.98 -94.17
CA THR A 649 32.36 12.44 -95.05
C THR A 649 33.20 13.65 -94.53
N THR A 650 34.53 13.69 -94.79
CA THR A 650 35.47 14.82 -94.50
C THR A 650 36.64 14.98 -95.52
N ASP A 651 37.48 16.03 -95.41
CA ASP A 651 38.40 16.62 -96.44
C ASP A 651 39.88 16.07 -96.53
N PRO A 652 40.67 16.36 -97.61
CA PRO A 652 41.87 15.58 -98.07
C PRO A 652 43.32 16.08 -97.75
N ILE A 653 44.32 15.16 -97.53
CA ILE A 653 45.79 15.39 -97.25
C ILE A 653 46.73 14.24 -97.82
N ALA A 654 48.09 14.36 -97.83
CA ALA A 654 49.08 13.38 -98.42
C ALA A 654 50.52 13.23 -97.76
N LEU A 655 51.17 12.02 -97.77
CA LEU A 655 52.53 11.63 -97.21
C LEU A 655 53.26 10.39 -97.90
N ASN A 656 54.45 9.89 -97.44
CA ASN A 656 55.32 8.89 -98.17
C ASN A 656 56.32 7.96 -97.36
N PHE A 657 56.23 6.60 -97.51
CA PHE A 657 57.19 5.44 -97.36
C PHE A 657 57.93 5.04 -96.01
N VAL A 658 57.70 3.79 -95.36
CA VAL A 658 58.91 1.59 -93.82
C VAL A 658 60.36 1.32 -93.01
N TRP A 659 60.44 0.47 -91.89
CA TRP A 659 61.49 -0.60 -91.37
C TRP A 659 62.53 -0.19 -90.22
N ASP A 660 62.97 -0.84 -89.06
CA ASP A 660 62.91 -2.21 -88.38
C ASP A 660 63.39 -2.36 -86.84
N GLN A 661 63.15 -3.55 -86.19
CA GLN A 661 63.87 -4.38 -85.11
C GLN A 661 63.64 -4.37 -83.53
N LEU A 662 64.30 -5.30 -82.76
CA LEU A 662 63.99 -5.96 -81.41
C LEU A 662 65.14 -6.12 -80.34
N TYR A 663 64.93 -5.96 -78.98
CA TYR A 663 65.84 -6.39 -77.85
C TYR A 663 65.26 -6.51 -76.37
N HIS A 664 65.91 -7.30 -75.45
CA HIS A 664 65.44 -7.84 -74.11
C HIS A 664 66.41 -7.69 -72.84
N TYR A 665 65.94 -7.82 -71.56
CA TYR A 665 66.78 -7.89 -70.29
C TYR A 665 66.13 -8.40 -68.94
N GLU A 666 66.91 -8.73 -67.85
CA GLU A 666 66.48 -9.35 -66.53
C GLU A 666 67.30 -9.01 -65.22
N VAL A 667 66.72 -8.86 -63.97
CA VAL A 667 67.42 -8.97 -62.62
C VAL A 667 66.51 -9.11 -61.32
N GLY A 668 66.82 -10.00 -60.33
CA GLY A 668 66.90 -9.70 -58.85
C GLY A 668 65.79 -10.06 -57.78
N PRO A 669 66.14 -10.48 -56.51
CA PRO A 669 65.20 -10.79 -55.36
C PRO A 669 64.96 -9.71 -54.26
N ARG A 670 63.86 -9.84 -53.47
CA ARG A 670 63.58 -9.19 -52.15
C ARG A 670 62.67 -10.02 -51.20
N THR A 671 62.52 -9.59 -49.93
CA THR A 671 61.78 -10.24 -48.80
C THR A 671 60.68 -9.32 -48.21
N PHE A 672 59.64 -9.86 -47.55
CA PHE A 672 58.52 -9.08 -46.98
C PHE A 672 57.93 -9.62 -45.64
N GLY A 673 57.70 -8.70 -44.69
CA GLY A 673 56.93 -8.86 -43.44
C GLY A 673 57.73 -8.50 -42.17
N PRO A 674 57.24 -8.82 -40.95
CA PRO A 674 55.89 -9.30 -40.59
C PRO A 674 54.82 -8.17 -40.65
N TYR A 675 53.55 -8.52 -40.45
CA TYR A 675 52.42 -7.57 -40.49
C TYR A 675 51.38 -7.85 -39.39
N GLU A 676 50.76 -6.78 -38.87
CA GLU A 676 49.49 -6.83 -38.14
C GLU A 676 48.30 -6.59 -39.09
N ILE A 677 47.12 -7.14 -38.76
CA ILE A 677 45.88 -6.93 -39.52
C ILE A 677 44.88 -6.14 -38.66
N PRO A 678 44.85 -4.79 -38.75
CA PRO A 678 43.79 -4.00 -38.15
C PRO A 678 42.50 -4.15 -38.94
N LEU A 679 41.37 -4.43 -38.28
CA LEU A 679 40.08 -4.60 -38.96
C LEU A 679 39.41 -3.28 -39.39
N PHE A 680 39.76 -2.15 -38.77
CA PHE A 680 39.40 -0.79 -39.23
C PHE A 680 40.46 0.22 -38.80
N SER A 681 40.57 1.34 -39.53
CA SER A 681 41.42 2.48 -39.18
C SER A 681 40.75 3.80 -39.58
N PHE A 682 40.54 4.66 -38.59
CA PHE A 682 40.26 6.10 -38.74
C PHE A 682 41.25 6.86 -37.84
N PRO A 683 41.73 8.06 -38.21
CA PRO A 683 42.81 8.75 -37.50
C PRO A 683 42.31 9.46 -36.22
N GLY A 684 41.94 8.67 -35.21
CA GLY A 684 41.42 9.10 -33.92
C GLY A 684 40.36 8.11 -33.42
N PRO A 685 40.17 7.94 -32.09
CA PRO A 685 39.12 7.07 -31.62
C PRO A 685 37.73 7.60 -32.02
N GLY A 686 36.83 6.69 -32.39
CA GLY A 686 35.48 7.04 -32.84
C GLY A 686 35.24 6.87 -34.34
N PHE A 687 34.03 7.20 -34.78
CA PHE A 687 33.50 6.96 -36.12
C PHE A 687 32.95 8.26 -36.71
N ALA A 688 33.39 8.62 -37.92
CA ALA A 688 32.97 9.85 -38.61
C ALA A 688 33.10 11.14 -37.76
N ASN A 689 34.12 11.22 -36.90
CA ASN A 689 34.40 12.37 -36.05
C ASN A 689 35.26 13.41 -36.79
N SER A 690 35.05 14.70 -36.53
CA SER A 690 35.65 15.83 -37.28
C SER A 690 36.42 16.84 -36.41
N THR A 691 36.77 16.48 -35.17
CA THR A 691 37.40 17.40 -34.21
C THR A 691 38.91 17.56 -34.39
N THR A 692 39.43 18.76 -34.13
CA THR A 692 40.88 19.08 -34.24
C THR A 692 41.70 18.65 -33.02
N SER A 693 41.26 17.63 -32.29
CA SER A 693 41.92 17.08 -31.09
C SER A 693 41.40 15.66 -30.81
N PRO A 694 42.17 14.81 -30.10
CA PRO A 694 41.79 13.42 -29.82
C PRO A 694 40.42 13.31 -29.16
N SER A 695 39.61 12.40 -29.68
CA SER A 695 38.18 12.29 -29.36
C SER A 695 37.73 10.82 -29.28
N SER A 696 36.44 10.57 -29.02
CA SER A 696 35.84 9.23 -29.07
C SER A 696 34.34 9.28 -29.39
N GLY A 697 33.75 8.16 -29.86
CA GLY A 697 32.34 8.08 -30.25
C GLY A 697 32.06 8.59 -31.68
N PHE A 698 30.83 9.02 -31.98
CA PHE A 698 30.30 9.16 -33.35
C PHE A 698 29.94 10.61 -33.71
N PHE A 699 30.33 11.09 -34.90
CA PHE A 699 29.85 12.35 -35.50
C PHE A 699 30.06 13.66 -34.68
N ASN A 700 31.13 13.76 -33.87
CA ASN A 700 31.44 15.03 -33.18
C ASN A 700 32.18 16.05 -34.08
N SER A 701 32.21 17.32 -33.68
CA SER A 701 32.81 18.44 -34.42
C SER A 701 33.34 19.55 -33.50
N GLY A 702 34.23 20.40 -34.01
CA GLY A 702 34.80 21.55 -33.29
C GLY A 702 36.27 21.40 -32.87
N THR A 703 36.74 22.27 -31.98
CA THR A 703 38.19 22.57 -31.82
C THR A 703 38.82 22.06 -30.53
N GLY A 704 38.15 21.19 -29.79
CA GLY A 704 38.66 20.57 -28.55
C GLY A 704 38.46 19.05 -28.52
N PRO A 705 38.97 18.37 -27.47
CA PRO A 705 38.83 16.92 -27.33
C PRO A 705 37.39 16.55 -26.93
N THR A 706 36.74 15.67 -27.68
CA THR A 706 35.30 15.35 -27.51
C THR A 706 35.05 13.87 -27.30
N SER A 707 34.00 13.48 -26.59
CA SER A 707 33.62 12.06 -26.46
C SER A 707 32.11 11.85 -26.60
N GLY A 708 31.68 10.74 -27.19
CA GLY A 708 30.27 10.39 -27.37
C GLY A 708 29.72 10.80 -28.75
N PHE A 709 28.49 11.29 -28.84
CA PHE A 709 27.71 11.39 -30.07
C PHE A 709 27.29 12.83 -30.41
N PHE A 710 27.48 13.28 -31.66
CA PHE A 710 26.95 14.55 -32.20
C PHE A 710 27.27 15.84 -31.41
N ASN A 711 28.37 15.89 -30.65
CA ASN A 711 28.77 17.10 -29.92
C ASN A 711 29.43 18.13 -30.84
N SER A 712 29.26 19.43 -30.59
CA SER A 712 29.84 20.50 -31.40
C SER A 712 30.29 21.72 -30.58
N GLY A 713 31.57 22.10 -30.68
CA GLY A 713 32.03 23.40 -30.20
C GLY A 713 33.51 23.53 -29.80
N ALA A 714 33.82 24.59 -29.06
CA ALA A 714 35.18 25.06 -28.81
C ALA A 714 35.65 24.77 -27.37
N GLY A 715 35.79 23.49 -27.01
CA GLY A 715 36.30 23.06 -25.71
C GLY A 715 36.26 21.54 -25.54
N SER A 716 36.53 21.08 -24.32
CA SER A 716 36.49 19.65 -23.98
C SER A 716 35.04 19.16 -23.81
N LEU A 717 34.54 18.26 -24.66
CA LEU A 717 33.13 17.84 -24.65
C LEU A 717 32.97 16.35 -24.29
N SER A 718 31.85 15.97 -23.66
CA SER A 718 31.51 14.55 -23.46
C SER A 718 30.00 14.27 -23.46
N GLY A 719 29.60 13.12 -24.03
CA GLY A 719 28.22 12.62 -24.03
C GLY A 719 27.48 12.86 -25.36
N LEU A 720 26.24 13.38 -25.37
CA LEU A 720 25.36 13.37 -26.55
C LEU A 720 24.75 14.75 -26.86
N ILE A 721 24.99 15.29 -28.06
CA ILE A 721 24.44 16.56 -28.60
C ILE A 721 24.77 17.81 -27.75
N ASN A 722 25.95 17.88 -27.10
CA ASN A 722 26.36 19.10 -26.41
C ASN A 722 26.83 20.18 -27.39
N LEU A 723 26.46 21.43 -27.13
CA LEU A 723 26.80 22.61 -27.93
C LEU A 723 27.63 23.61 -27.12
N GLY A 724 28.72 24.12 -27.70
CA GLY A 724 29.56 25.16 -27.08
C GLY A 724 30.85 24.64 -26.45
N ALA A 725 31.30 25.25 -25.37
CA ALA A 725 32.63 24.99 -24.78
C ALA A 725 32.54 24.23 -23.45
N ASN A 726 33.40 23.22 -23.27
CA ASN A 726 33.67 22.58 -21.99
C ASN A 726 32.47 21.84 -21.33
N ASN A 727 31.48 21.43 -22.13
CA ASN A 727 30.24 20.79 -21.68
C ASN A 727 30.29 19.26 -21.60
N SER A 728 29.66 18.67 -20.57
CA SER A 728 29.61 17.21 -20.35
C SER A 728 28.19 16.70 -20.08
N GLY A 729 27.84 15.52 -20.59
CA GLY A 729 26.54 14.87 -20.47
C GLY A 729 25.66 14.97 -21.72
N PHE A 730 24.40 15.37 -21.62
CA PHE A 730 23.40 15.27 -22.71
C PHE A 730 22.75 16.63 -23.00
N ALA A 731 22.85 17.09 -24.25
CA ALA A 731 22.18 18.27 -24.80
C ALA A 731 22.38 19.60 -24.02
N ASN A 732 23.59 19.83 -23.49
CA ASN A 732 23.92 21.09 -22.80
C ASN A 732 24.46 22.16 -23.78
N THR A 733 23.98 23.40 -23.65
CA THR A 733 24.41 24.58 -24.39
C THR A 733 25.30 25.47 -23.51
N GLY A 734 26.51 25.78 -23.98
CA GLY A 734 27.54 26.49 -23.21
C GLY A 734 27.84 27.89 -23.75
N ILE A 735 27.62 28.91 -22.93
CA ILE A 735 27.86 30.33 -23.23
C ILE A 735 29.17 30.79 -22.54
N GLY A 736 29.98 31.61 -23.23
CA GLY A 736 31.10 32.32 -22.59
C GLY A 736 32.36 31.51 -22.26
N GLY A 737 32.49 30.27 -22.74
CA GLY A 737 33.73 29.47 -22.60
C GLY A 737 33.88 28.69 -21.28
N LEU A 738 32.96 28.88 -20.33
CA LEU A 738 33.00 28.30 -18.99
C LEU A 738 31.91 27.21 -18.88
N GLY A 739 32.35 25.95 -18.78
CA GLY A 739 31.54 24.79 -19.15
C GLY A 739 30.46 24.32 -18.16
N ASN A 740 29.56 23.50 -18.68
CA ASN A 740 28.39 22.94 -18.00
C ASN A 740 28.48 21.39 -17.86
N SER A 741 27.66 20.79 -16.99
CA SER A 741 27.69 19.34 -16.73
C SER A 741 26.32 18.73 -16.42
N GLY A 742 25.96 17.62 -17.05
CA GLY A 742 24.72 16.86 -16.81
C GLY A 742 23.76 16.85 -18.00
N PHE A 743 22.48 17.16 -17.81
CA PHE A 743 21.41 17.07 -18.81
C PHE A 743 20.83 18.48 -19.07
N ILE A 744 20.61 18.85 -20.34
CA ILE A 744 19.88 20.05 -20.81
C ILE A 744 20.14 21.35 -20.00
N ASN A 745 21.41 21.68 -19.76
CA ASN A 745 21.81 22.95 -19.13
C ASN A 745 22.11 24.02 -20.20
N ASP A 746 21.59 25.24 -20.06
CA ASP A 746 21.78 26.36 -21.01
C ASP A 746 22.35 27.62 -20.33
N GLY A 747 23.60 27.95 -20.64
CA GLY A 747 24.30 29.12 -20.08
C GLY A 747 25.74 28.81 -19.66
N ALA A 748 26.18 29.28 -18.49
CA ALA A 748 27.58 29.18 -18.04
C ALA A 748 27.74 28.70 -16.58
N LEU A 749 28.83 27.96 -16.30
CA LEU A 749 29.14 27.36 -14.99
C LEU A 749 27.96 26.59 -14.36
N GLN A 750 27.34 25.70 -15.13
CA GLN A 750 26.17 24.95 -14.68
C GLN A 750 26.44 23.47 -14.36
N SER A 751 25.66 22.90 -13.44
CA SER A 751 25.66 21.45 -13.20
C SER A 751 24.28 20.87 -12.89
N GLY A 752 24.00 19.66 -13.34
CA GLY A 752 22.76 18.93 -13.08
C GLY A 752 21.83 18.84 -14.30
N MET A 753 20.50 18.96 -14.16
CA MET A 753 19.56 18.30 -15.09
C MET A 753 18.73 19.18 -16.02
N ALA A 754 18.62 20.49 -15.79
CA ALA A 754 17.83 21.41 -16.62
C ALA A 754 17.97 22.87 -16.14
N ASN A 755 19.18 23.43 -16.14
CA ASN A 755 19.41 24.77 -15.58
C ASN A 755 19.50 25.86 -16.68
N VAL A 756 19.19 27.12 -16.32
CA VAL A 756 19.22 28.27 -17.26
C VAL A 756 19.76 29.54 -16.57
N GLY A 757 20.89 30.09 -17.04
CA GLY A 757 21.57 31.26 -16.46
C GLY A 757 23.10 31.15 -16.31
N ASN A 758 23.68 31.80 -15.29
CA ASN A 758 25.12 31.72 -14.98
C ASN A 758 25.36 31.37 -13.50
N THR A 759 26.25 30.41 -13.23
CA THR A 759 26.61 29.89 -11.89
C THR A 759 25.41 29.26 -11.18
N ILE A 760 24.98 28.10 -11.68
CA ILE A 760 23.74 27.42 -11.24
C ILE A 760 23.92 25.90 -11.11
N SER A 761 23.53 25.27 -10.01
CA SER A 761 23.69 23.82 -9.79
C SER A 761 22.44 23.07 -9.32
N GLY A 762 22.30 21.82 -9.77
CA GLY A 762 21.21 20.90 -9.43
C GLY A 762 20.14 20.76 -10.54
N ILE A 763 18.87 20.65 -10.18
CA ILE A 763 17.81 20.16 -11.09
C ILE A 763 16.76 21.28 -11.31
N TYR A 764 16.46 21.65 -12.56
CA TYR A 764 15.42 22.64 -12.93
C TYR A 764 15.58 24.07 -12.37
N ASN A 765 16.80 24.59 -12.15
CA ASN A 765 16.98 25.94 -11.61
C ASN A 765 17.16 27.01 -12.71
N SER A 766 16.58 28.19 -12.51
CA SER A 766 16.63 29.31 -13.47
C SER A 766 16.94 30.64 -12.79
N THR A 767 17.54 31.58 -13.52
CA THR A 767 17.70 32.97 -13.08
C THR A 767 16.76 33.94 -13.78
N THR A 768 16.46 35.06 -13.11
CA THR A 768 15.78 36.22 -13.70
C THR A 768 16.75 37.32 -14.17
N LEU A 769 18.06 37.03 -14.16
CA LEU A 769 19.12 37.88 -14.73
C LEU A 769 19.40 37.52 -16.20
N ASP A 770 20.21 38.35 -16.86
CA ASP A 770 20.80 38.05 -18.16
C ASP A 770 21.64 36.74 -18.09
N PRO A 771 21.64 35.86 -19.12
CA PRO A 771 22.40 34.60 -19.12
C PRO A 771 23.92 34.73 -18.92
N THR A 772 24.50 35.92 -19.04
CA THR A 772 25.92 36.20 -18.74
C THR A 772 26.17 36.63 -17.29
N ALA A 773 25.14 37.01 -16.52
CA ALA A 773 25.27 37.54 -15.16
C ALA A 773 25.09 36.47 -14.07
N VAL A 774 26.09 36.36 -13.18
CA VAL A 774 26.16 35.39 -12.09
C VAL A 774 24.94 35.47 -11.16
N ALA A 775 24.33 34.32 -10.85
CA ALA A 775 23.08 34.23 -10.09
C ALA A 775 23.11 33.26 -8.88
N ASN A 776 24.22 32.56 -8.64
CA ASN A 776 24.46 31.71 -7.46
C ASN A 776 23.26 30.83 -7.01
N VAL A 777 22.59 30.16 -7.96
CA VAL A 777 21.39 29.35 -7.66
C VAL A 777 21.80 27.88 -7.44
N SER A 778 21.29 27.21 -6.40
CA SER A 778 21.64 25.80 -6.14
C SER A 778 20.53 24.94 -5.52
N GLY A 779 20.41 23.70 -5.99
CA GLY A 779 19.48 22.69 -5.47
C GLY A 779 18.42 22.28 -6.49
N ILE A 780 17.14 22.26 -6.11
CA ILE A 780 16.06 21.74 -6.98
C ILE A 780 14.97 22.79 -7.20
N ALA A 781 14.69 23.11 -8.47
CA ALA A 781 13.57 23.93 -8.94
C ALA A 781 13.47 25.31 -8.26
N ASN A 782 14.58 26.04 -8.24
CA ASN A 782 14.62 27.43 -7.78
C ASN A 782 14.53 28.43 -8.96
N THR A 783 13.95 29.61 -8.74
CA THR A 783 13.95 30.72 -9.69
C THR A 783 14.30 32.03 -8.98
N GLY A 784 15.51 32.55 -9.22
CA GLY A 784 16.03 33.71 -8.49
C GLY A 784 17.48 34.07 -8.83
N VAL A 785 18.09 34.93 -8.01
CA VAL A 785 19.37 35.61 -8.35
C VAL A 785 20.49 35.48 -7.29
N ASP A 786 20.20 34.83 -6.16
CA ASP A 786 21.15 34.40 -5.13
C ASP A 786 20.38 33.41 -4.21
N LEU A 787 20.35 32.11 -4.53
CA LEU A 787 19.33 31.23 -3.93
C LEU A 787 19.69 29.73 -3.87
N ALA A 788 19.91 29.23 -2.64
CA ALA A 788 20.06 27.81 -2.36
C ALA A 788 18.77 27.19 -1.78
N GLY A 789 18.44 25.96 -2.18
CA GLY A 789 17.39 25.15 -1.57
C GLY A 789 16.59 24.29 -2.56
N VAL A 790 15.36 23.95 -2.17
CA VAL A 790 14.43 23.13 -2.94
C VAL A 790 13.09 23.87 -3.01
N PHE A 791 12.57 24.08 -4.23
CA PHE A 791 11.35 24.84 -4.56
C PHE A 791 11.30 26.27 -3.97
N ARG A 792 12.07 27.20 -4.53
CA ARG A 792 12.09 28.62 -4.11
C ARG A 792 12.00 29.57 -5.29
N GLY A 793 10.91 30.34 -5.38
CA GLY A 793 10.67 31.31 -6.46
C GLY A 793 9.56 32.32 -6.13
N ALA A 794 9.27 33.24 -7.06
CA ALA A 794 8.40 34.40 -6.82
C ALA A 794 6.88 34.12 -6.79
N SER A 795 6.43 32.92 -7.17
CA SER A 795 5.03 32.49 -7.16
C SER A 795 4.75 31.54 -5.99
N ARG A 796 3.86 31.93 -5.07
CA ARG A 796 3.54 31.20 -3.83
C ARG A 796 2.60 30.00 -4.02
N ILE A 797 3.01 28.94 -4.74
CA ILE A 797 2.32 27.64 -4.70
C ILE A 797 3.34 26.50 -4.71
N HIS A 798 3.68 25.98 -3.53
CA HIS A 798 4.53 24.79 -3.40
C HIS A 798 3.75 23.66 -2.72
N ASN A 799 2.96 22.95 -3.52
CA ASN A 799 2.49 21.63 -3.14
C ASN A 799 3.56 20.61 -3.55
N LEU A 800 4.22 19.96 -2.58
CA LEU A 800 5.27 18.98 -2.83
C LEU A 800 4.65 17.59 -2.98
N GLY A 801 4.13 17.34 -4.19
CA GLY A 801 3.57 16.08 -4.64
C GLY A 801 2.47 16.29 -5.69
N PHE A 802 1.96 15.19 -6.25
CA PHE A 802 1.08 15.24 -7.42
C PHE A 802 -0.38 15.54 -7.06
N ALA A 803 -1.12 16.15 -7.98
CA ALA A 803 -2.59 16.32 -7.93
C ALA A 803 -3.16 17.05 -6.69
N ASN A 804 -2.41 17.96 -6.06
CA ASN A 804 -2.90 18.77 -4.94
C ASN A 804 -3.64 20.03 -5.40
N LEU A 805 -4.80 20.32 -4.81
CA LEU A 805 -5.62 21.53 -5.04
C LEU A 805 -5.68 22.37 -3.76
N GLY A 806 -4.86 23.41 -3.69
CA GLY A 806 -4.72 24.30 -2.52
C GLY A 806 -3.27 24.78 -2.34
N PHE A 807 -2.92 25.25 -1.15
CA PHE A 807 -1.64 25.88 -0.84
C PHE A 807 -0.79 25.07 0.18
N ALA A 808 0.51 24.95 -0.10
CA ALA A 808 1.54 24.45 0.82
C ALA A 808 1.29 23.05 1.42
N ASN A 809 0.81 22.11 0.60
CA ASN A 809 0.65 20.71 0.97
C ASN A 809 1.96 19.92 0.73
N LEU A 810 2.36 19.04 1.64
CA LEU A 810 3.49 18.11 1.49
C LEU A 810 2.95 16.68 1.43
N GLY A 811 2.93 16.11 0.22
CA GLY A 811 2.27 14.85 -0.12
C GLY A 811 1.43 15.01 -1.40
N SER A 812 0.58 14.03 -1.74
CA SER A 812 -0.16 14.01 -3.02
C SER A 812 -1.68 13.89 -2.84
N ALA A 813 -2.45 14.39 -3.81
CA ALA A 813 -3.92 14.32 -3.90
C ALA A 813 -4.71 15.02 -2.78
N ASN A 814 -4.15 16.03 -2.11
CA ASN A 814 -4.88 16.82 -1.11
C ASN A 814 -5.77 17.89 -1.77
N ILE A 815 -6.94 18.16 -1.17
CA ILE A 815 -7.85 19.26 -1.53
C ILE A 815 -8.02 20.16 -0.30
N GLY A 816 -7.36 21.32 -0.30
CA GLY A 816 -7.25 22.24 0.83
C GLY A 816 -5.80 22.65 1.09
N ASP A 817 -5.56 23.35 2.19
CA ASP A 817 -4.28 24.03 2.47
C ASP A 817 -3.51 23.38 3.63
N LEU A 818 -2.18 23.52 3.64
CA LEU A 818 -1.29 23.19 4.75
C LEU A 818 -1.31 21.71 5.22
N ASN A 819 -1.69 20.76 4.37
CA ASN A 819 -1.71 19.34 4.75
C ASN A 819 -0.32 18.68 4.62
N LEU A 820 0.07 17.86 5.59
CA LEU A 820 1.31 17.08 5.64
C LEU A 820 0.98 15.58 5.52
N GLY A 821 0.72 15.12 4.31
CA GLY A 821 0.34 13.74 3.99
C GLY A 821 -0.41 13.68 2.66
N GLY A 822 -1.05 12.54 2.36
CA GLY A 822 -1.75 12.32 1.09
C GLY A 822 -3.26 12.21 1.20
N ALA A 823 -3.98 12.55 0.12
CA ALA A 823 -5.43 12.32 -0.03
C ALA A 823 -6.34 12.96 1.05
N ASN A 824 -5.92 14.06 1.67
CA ASN A 824 -6.76 14.79 2.63
C ASN A 824 -7.77 15.72 1.92
N PHE A 825 -8.98 15.84 2.46
CA PHE A 825 -10.01 16.80 2.01
C PHE A 825 -10.34 17.78 3.14
N GLY A 826 -9.80 18.99 3.04
CA GLY A 826 -9.77 20.00 4.09
C GLY A 826 -8.35 20.50 4.35
N SER A 827 -8.14 21.25 5.43
CA SER A 827 -6.89 21.99 5.65
C SER A 827 -6.21 21.65 6.98
N ALA A 828 -4.89 21.87 7.04
CA ALA A 828 -4.02 21.69 8.20
C ALA A 828 -3.94 20.26 8.77
N ASN A 829 -4.27 19.23 7.98
CA ASN A 829 -4.19 17.84 8.43
C ASN A 829 -2.75 17.29 8.32
N ILE A 830 -2.29 16.53 9.32
CA ILE A 830 -1.00 15.83 9.32
C ILE A 830 -1.30 14.33 9.28
N GLY A 831 -0.75 13.60 8.30
CA GLY A 831 -1.13 12.23 7.96
C GLY A 831 -2.06 12.18 6.74
N SER A 832 -2.56 11.00 6.39
CA SER A 832 -3.19 10.74 5.09
C SER A 832 -4.66 10.33 5.18
N GLY A 833 -5.46 10.74 4.20
CA GLY A 833 -6.86 10.31 4.03
C GLY A 833 -7.87 10.95 4.98
N ASN A 834 -7.54 12.09 5.60
CA ASN A 834 -8.45 12.78 6.51
C ASN A 834 -9.47 13.67 5.76
N ILE A 835 -10.70 13.76 6.25
CA ILE A 835 -11.76 14.65 5.74
C ILE A 835 -12.15 15.62 6.86
N GLY A 836 -11.77 16.89 6.73
CA GLY A 836 -12.04 17.96 7.72
C GLY A 836 -10.80 18.80 8.03
N PHE A 837 -10.81 19.50 9.17
CA PHE A 837 -9.77 20.47 9.53
C PHE A 837 -8.87 20.02 10.68
N GLY A 838 -7.55 20.16 10.52
CA GLY A 838 -6.61 20.11 11.65
C GLY A 838 -6.42 18.75 12.30
N ASN A 839 -6.71 17.64 11.61
CA ASN A 839 -6.52 16.29 12.16
C ASN A 839 -5.03 15.88 12.14
N VAL A 840 -4.61 15.04 13.08
CA VAL A 840 -3.24 14.50 13.19
C VAL A 840 -3.31 12.98 13.31
N GLY A 841 -2.79 12.28 12.30
CA GLY A 841 -2.97 10.86 12.05
C GLY A 841 -3.72 10.62 10.72
N GLY A 842 -4.26 9.42 10.50
CA GLY A 842 -4.76 9.02 9.18
C GLY A 842 -6.21 8.53 9.17
N GLY A 843 -6.94 8.82 8.09
CA GLY A 843 -8.29 8.29 7.85
C GLY A 843 -9.40 8.85 8.73
N ASN A 844 -9.21 10.00 9.39
CA ASN A 844 -10.23 10.62 10.23
C ASN A 844 -11.29 11.37 9.40
N VAL A 845 -12.53 11.43 9.86
CA VAL A 845 -13.63 12.18 9.24
C VAL A 845 -14.28 13.07 10.30
N GLY A 846 -14.05 14.38 10.19
CA GLY A 846 -14.29 15.37 11.24
C GLY A 846 -13.07 16.27 11.43
N SER A 847 -13.04 17.05 12.50
CA SER A 847 -12.03 18.09 12.73
C SER A 847 -11.32 17.92 14.07
N LEU A 848 -10.04 18.34 14.11
CA LEU A 848 -9.21 18.41 15.32
C LEU A 848 -8.99 17.06 16.04
N ASN A 849 -9.10 15.94 15.33
CA ASN A 849 -8.81 14.61 15.87
C ASN A 849 -7.30 14.33 15.92
N LEU A 850 -6.82 13.70 17.00
CA LEU A 850 -5.44 13.24 17.17
C LEU A 850 -5.42 11.71 17.26
N GLY A 851 -5.42 11.01 16.11
CA GLY A 851 -5.50 9.55 16.04
C GLY A 851 -5.72 9.03 14.63
N PHE A 852 -6.06 7.76 14.50
CA PHE A 852 -6.35 7.12 13.21
C PHE A 852 -7.80 6.65 13.14
N GLY A 853 -8.48 6.88 12.01
CA GLY A 853 -9.80 6.30 11.73
C GLY A 853 -10.96 6.76 12.63
N ASN A 854 -10.90 7.96 13.21
CA ASN A 854 -12.02 8.54 13.96
C ASN A 854 -13.13 9.07 13.02
N LEU A 855 -14.38 9.06 13.46
CA LEU A 855 -15.53 9.70 12.80
C LEU A 855 -16.29 10.57 13.82
N GLY A 856 -16.12 11.88 13.73
CA GLY A 856 -16.52 12.88 14.72
C GLY A 856 -15.42 13.92 14.94
N ASP A 857 -15.66 14.91 15.80
CA ASP A 857 -14.76 16.03 16.08
C ASP A 857 -14.03 15.88 17.44
N HIS A 858 -12.83 16.46 17.54
CA HIS A 858 -12.01 16.59 18.77
C HIS A 858 -11.60 15.28 19.48
N ASN A 859 -11.61 14.12 18.81
CA ASN A 859 -11.22 12.86 19.44
C ASN A 859 -9.69 12.73 19.60
N ILE A 860 -9.22 12.08 20.66
CA ILE A 860 -7.81 11.76 20.93
C ILE A 860 -7.65 10.25 21.05
N GLY A 861 -6.77 9.65 20.25
CA GLY A 861 -6.64 8.20 20.06
C GLY A 861 -7.42 7.71 18.82
N PRO A 862 -7.15 6.48 18.33
CA PRO A 862 -7.78 5.92 17.13
C PRO A 862 -9.17 5.29 17.34
N GLY A 863 -9.95 5.26 16.26
CA GLY A 863 -11.13 4.41 16.06
C GLY A 863 -12.43 4.86 16.75
N ASN A 864 -12.50 6.08 17.27
CA ASN A 864 -13.69 6.59 17.95
C ASN A 864 -14.78 7.05 16.95
N LEU A 865 -16.05 6.87 17.33
CA LEU A 865 -17.24 7.24 16.56
C LEU A 865 -18.17 8.09 17.44
N GLY A 866 -18.15 9.41 17.25
CA GLY A 866 -18.73 10.43 18.13
C GLY A 866 -17.72 11.54 18.43
N ASP A 867 -18.10 12.54 19.20
CA ASP A 867 -17.29 13.74 19.46
C ASP A 867 -16.60 13.70 20.85
N TYR A 868 -15.44 14.38 20.96
CA TYR A 868 -14.69 14.60 22.21
C TYR A 868 -14.22 13.34 22.97
N ASN A 869 -14.12 12.16 22.33
CA ASN A 869 -13.65 10.95 23.01
C ASN A 869 -12.12 10.96 23.20
N ILE A 870 -11.65 10.43 24.33
CA ILE A 870 -10.22 10.31 24.66
C ILE A 870 -9.87 8.85 24.94
N GLY A 871 -9.35 8.16 23.93
CA GLY A 871 -8.81 6.80 24.01
C GLY A 871 -9.09 5.99 22.74
N LEU A 872 -9.32 4.69 22.87
CA LEU A 872 -9.44 3.78 21.72
C LEU A 872 -10.90 3.32 21.51
N GLY A 873 -11.41 3.43 20.29
CA GLY A 873 -12.59 2.66 19.85
C GLY A 873 -13.92 2.96 20.56
N ASN A 874 -14.12 4.16 21.11
CA ASN A 874 -15.38 4.53 21.77
C ASN A 874 -16.50 4.87 20.76
N LEU A 875 -17.76 4.67 21.16
CA LEU A 875 -18.96 4.89 20.36
C LEU A 875 -19.95 5.76 21.14
N GLY A 876 -20.26 6.97 20.67
CA GLY A 876 -20.96 8.00 21.42
C GLY A 876 -20.02 9.13 21.85
N ASP A 877 -20.53 10.07 22.63
CA ASP A 877 -19.85 11.35 22.87
C ASP A 877 -19.18 11.45 24.25
N SER A 878 -18.04 12.15 24.30
CA SER A 878 -17.31 12.55 25.52
C SER A 878 -16.86 11.38 26.43
N ASN A 879 -16.58 10.20 25.86
CA ASN A 879 -16.06 9.07 26.63
C ASN A 879 -14.54 9.18 26.85
N VAL A 880 -14.03 8.67 27.97
CA VAL A 880 -12.61 8.65 28.30
C VAL A 880 -12.16 7.22 28.60
N GLY A 881 -11.43 6.60 27.67
CA GLY A 881 -10.86 5.27 27.80
C GLY A 881 -11.10 4.38 26.58
N PHE A 882 -11.46 3.13 26.78
CA PHE A 882 -11.31 2.07 25.77
C PHE A 882 -12.65 1.36 25.49
N GLY A 883 -13.17 1.46 24.28
CA GLY A 883 -14.30 0.65 23.81
C GLY A 883 -15.64 0.90 24.52
N ASN A 884 -15.87 2.10 25.06
CA ASN A 884 -17.15 2.45 25.68
C ASN A 884 -18.23 2.72 24.61
N ALA A 885 -19.51 2.51 24.94
CA ALA A 885 -20.65 2.70 24.07
C ALA A 885 -21.76 3.52 24.76
N GLY A 886 -22.30 4.54 24.10
CA GLY A 886 -23.08 5.61 24.73
C GLY A 886 -22.16 6.72 25.27
N ASP A 887 -22.68 7.63 26.08
CA ASP A 887 -22.02 8.93 26.31
C ASP A 887 -21.47 9.13 27.73
N HIS A 888 -20.42 9.94 27.84
CA HIS A 888 -19.81 10.39 29.11
C HIS A 888 -19.25 9.26 30.01
N ASN A 889 -18.93 8.09 29.44
CA ASN A 889 -18.38 6.98 30.22
C ASN A 889 -16.86 7.11 30.40
N VAL A 890 -16.35 6.71 31.57
CA VAL A 890 -14.92 6.78 31.92
C VAL A 890 -14.41 5.37 32.28
N GLY A 891 -13.47 4.85 31.51
CA GLY A 891 -12.83 3.55 31.71
C GLY A 891 -12.94 2.63 30.50
N VAL A 892 -13.25 1.35 30.69
CA VAL A 892 -13.15 0.32 29.64
C VAL A 892 -14.47 -0.40 29.42
N GLY A 893 -14.98 -0.44 28.19
CA GLY A 893 -16.08 -1.33 27.79
C GLY A 893 -17.44 -1.06 28.45
N ASN A 894 -17.67 0.15 28.99
CA ASN A 894 -18.96 0.49 29.59
C ASN A 894 -20.01 0.76 28.51
N ALA A 895 -21.26 0.41 28.77
CA ALA A 895 -22.38 0.54 27.84
C ALA A 895 -23.56 1.30 28.49
N GLY A 896 -23.88 2.49 27.97
CA GLY A 896 -24.91 3.39 28.49
C GLY A 896 -24.35 4.77 28.81
N PHE A 897 -24.74 5.36 29.95
CA PHE A 897 -24.45 6.78 30.22
C PHE A 897 -23.73 7.01 31.55
N ASN A 898 -22.70 7.85 31.55
CA ASN A 898 -22.07 8.40 32.77
C ASN A 898 -21.56 7.32 33.74
N ASN A 899 -21.07 6.18 33.22
CA ASN A 899 -20.50 5.10 34.04
C ASN A 899 -19.00 5.32 34.27
N PHE A 900 -18.49 4.89 35.44
CA PHE A 900 -17.07 4.92 35.79
C PHE A 900 -16.55 3.52 36.11
N GLY A 901 -15.52 3.06 35.39
CA GLY A 901 -14.83 1.79 35.61
C GLY A 901 -14.86 0.86 34.40
N PHE A 902 -15.16 -0.42 34.61
CA PHE A 902 -14.95 -1.48 33.61
C PHE A 902 -16.24 -2.26 33.33
N ALA A 903 -16.60 -2.49 32.06
CA ALA A 903 -17.66 -3.38 31.61
C ALA A 903 -19.06 -3.14 32.23
N ASN A 904 -19.37 -1.93 32.70
CA ASN A 904 -20.66 -1.64 33.33
C ASN A 904 -21.74 -1.36 32.27
N THR A 905 -22.91 -1.98 32.39
CA THR A 905 -24.05 -1.82 31.48
C THR A 905 -25.22 -1.13 32.20
N GLY A 906 -25.68 0.01 31.69
CA GLY A 906 -26.70 0.85 32.31
C GLY A 906 -26.19 2.27 32.52
N SER A 907 -26.69 2.97 33.55
CA SER A 907 -26.41 4.39 33.76
C SER A 907 -25.90 4.71 35.18
N ASN A 908 -24.94 5.62 35.28
CA ASN A 908 -24.40 6.13 36.55
C ASN A 908 -23.79 5.06 37.48
N ASN A 909 -23.25 3.97 36.93
CA ASN A 909 -22.59 2.93 37.72
C ASN A 909 -21.12 3.28 38.01
N ILE A 910 -20.60 2.84 39.17
CA ILE A 910 -19.19 3.01 39.56
C ILE A 910 -18.61 1.65 39.97
N GLY A 911 -17.89 0.97 39.08
CA GLY A 911 -17.45 -0.40 39.37
C GLY A 911 -16.90 -1.23 38.21
N ILE A 912 -16.97 -2.55 38.38
CA ILE A 912 -16.53 -3.55 37.39
C ILE A 912 -17.66 -4.54 37.09
N GLY A 913 -18.18 -4.54 35.87
CA GLY A 913 -19.15 -5.53 35.37
C GLY A 913 -20.58 -5.37 35.88
N LEU A 914 -20.98 -4.19 36.36
CA LEU A 914 -22.32 -3.91 36.87
C LEU A 914 -23.38 -3.95 35.75
N SER A 915 -24.62 -4.33 36.07
CA SER A 915 -25.70 -4.43 35.09
C SER A 915 -27.03 -3.92 35.66
N GLY A 916 -27.52 -2.79 35.13
CA GLY A 916 -28.60 -1.96 35.69
C GLY A 916 -28.12 -0.55 36.02
N ASP A 917 -28.92 0.27 36.70
CA ASP A 917 -28.59 1.68 36.98
C ASP A 917 -28.16 1.94 38.44
N GLY A 918 -27.25 2.91 38.62
CA GLY A 918 -26.90 3.51 39.90
C GLY A 918 -26.18 2.59 40.90
N GLN A 919 -25.48 1.56 40.44
CA GLN A 919 -24.78 0.60 41.30
C GLN A 919 -23.33 0.99 41.59
N VAL A 920 -22.79 0.47 42.71
CA VAL A 920 -21.38 0.62 43.08
C VAL A 920 -20.81 -0.72 43.53
N GLY A 921 -19.68 -1.16 42.94
CA GLY A 921 -18.99 -2.41 43.32
C GLY A 921 -18.58 -3.30 42.14
N PHE A 922 -18.70 -4.62 42.32
CA PHE A 922 -18.29 -5.64 41.33
C PHE A 922 -19.51 -6.47 40.89
N GLY A 923 -19.93 -6.33 39.65
CA GLY A 923 -21.22 -6.78 39.12
C GLY A 923 -21.30 -8.24 38.65
N ALA A 924 -20.18 -8.95 38.60
CA ALA A 924 -20.22 -10.42 38.67
C ALA A 924 -20.92 -10.91 39.95
N LEU A 925 -21.06 -10.04 40.97
CA LEU A 925 -21.56 -10.37 42.29
C LEU A 925 -22.87 -9.63 42.65
N ASN A 926 -23.24 -8.50 42.05
CA ASN A 926 -24.53 -7.84 42.35
C ASN A 926 -25.49 -7.87 41.15
N SER A 927 -26.79 -8.03 41.42
CA SER A 927 -27.85 -8.10 40.40
C SER A 927 -29.08 -7.27 40.81
N GLY A 928 -29.61 -6.47 39.88
CA GLY A 928 -30.72 -5.54 40.14
C GLY A 928 -30.26 -4.19 40.74
N THR A 929 -31.22 -3.33 41.07
CA THR A 929 -30.97 -1.87 41.21
C THR A 929 -30.60 -1.41 42.62
N GLY A 930 -29.68 -0.45 42.71
CA GLY A 930 -29.37 0.26 43.96
C GLY A 930 -28.80 -0.58 45.11
N ASN A 931 -28.28 -1.77 44.84
CA ASN A 931 -27.64 -2.62 45.86
C ASN A 931 -26.23 -2.09 46.22
N ILE A 932 -25.84 -2.20 47.49
CA ILE A 932 -24.55 -1.73 48.02
C ILE A 932 -23.82 -2.87 48.71
N GLY A 933 -22.67 -3.30 48.17
CA GLY A 933 -21.85 -4.39 48.71
C GLY A 933 -21.49 -5.42 47.64
N LEU A 934 -21.60 -6.72 47.96
CA LEU A 934 -21.28 -7.84 47.03
C LEU A 934 -22.30 -8.99 47.20
N PHE A 935 -22.48 -9.82 46.19
CA PHE A 935 -23.37 -11.00 46.21
C PHE A 935 -24.87 -10.69 46.40
N ASN A 936 -25.31 -9.44 46.29
CA ASN A 936 -26.70 -9.05 46.53
C ASN A 936 -27.58 -9.16 45.27
N SER A 937 -28.84 -9.53 45.42
CA SER A 937 -29.80 -9.71 44.33
C SER A 937 -31.15 -9.04 44.62
N GLY A 938 -31.70 -8.31 43.64
CA GLY A 938 -32.96 -7.57 43.78
C GLY A 938 -32.73 -6.07 43.92
N THR A 939 -33.37 -5.39 44.86
CA THR A 939 -33.38 -3.91 44.93
C THR A 939 -32.98 -3.34 46.29
N GLY A 940 -32.02 -2.43 46.32
CA GLY A 940 -31.72 -1.61 47.51
C GLY A 940 -31.15 -2.37 48.71
N ASN A 941 -30.58 -3.56 48.52
CA ASN A 941 -30.01 -4.33 49.62
C ASN A 941 -28.60 -3.83 49.98
N ILE A 942 -28.24 -3.86 51.26
CA ILE A 942 -26.96 -3.35 51.78
C ILE A 942 -26.22 -4.48 52.52
N GLY A 943 -25.00 -4.81 52.11
CA GLY A 943 -24.13 -5.80 52.75
C GLY A 943 -23.74 -6.94 51.81
N LEU A 944 -23.84 -8.20 52.26
CA LEU A 944 -23.39 -9.36 51.48
C LEU A 944 -24.47 -10.44 51.32
N PHE A 945 -24.56 -11.05 50.13
CA PHE A 945 -25.42 -12.22 49.85
C PHE A 945 -26.93 -12.01 50.11
N ASN A 946 -27.43 -10.78 50.20
CA ASN A 946 -28.84 -10.52 50.47
C ASN A 946 -29.69 -10.66 49.19
N SER A 947 -30.96 -11.07 49.33
CA SER A 947 -31.88 -11.28 48.20
C SER A 947 -33.27 -10.67 48.45
N GLY A 948 -33.86 -10.05 47.43
CA GLY A 948 -35.15 -9.38 47.51
C GLY A 948 -35.00 -7.86 47.65
N THR A 949 -35.69 -7.23 48.60
CA THR A 949 -35.79 -5.76 48.64
C THR A 949 -35.41 -5.14 50.00
N GLY A 950 -34.50 -4.17 49.98
CA GLY A 950 -34.20 -3.32 51.16
C GLY A 950 -33.65 -4.06 52.39
N ASN A 951 -32.99 -5.21 52.23
CA ASN A 951 -32.43 -5.96 53.35
C ASN A 951 -31.03 -5.44 53.71
N ILE A 952 -30.71 -5.39 55.02
CA ILE A 952 -29.45 -4.86 55.53
C ILE A 952 -28.71 -5.93 56.34
N GLY A 953 -27.51 -6.31 55.90
CA GLY A 953 -26.61 -7.23 56.59
C GLY A 953 -26.11 -8.37 55.71
N LEU A 954 -26.25 -9.62 56.15
CA LEU A 954 -25.67 -10.80 55.51
C LEU A 954 -26.71 -11.87 55.20
N PHE A 955 -26.73 -12.46 54.00
CA PHE A 955 -27.57 -13.62 53.64
C PHE A 955 -29.09 -13.48 53.88
N ASN A 956 -29.63 -12.27 54.04
CA ASN A 956 -31.06 -12.09 54.28
C ASN A 956 -31.86 -12.32 52.97
N SER A 957 -33.10 -12.76 53.08
CA SER A 957 -33.99 -13.02 51.94
C SER A 957 -35.40 -12.49 52.20
N GLY A 958 -36.01 -11.87 51.18
CA GLY A 958 -37.35 -11.27 51.29
C GLY A 958 -37.30 -9.76 51.35
N THR A 959 -37.99 -9.13 52.30
CA THR A 959 -38.15 -7.65 52.33
C THR A 959 -37.76 -7.02 53.67
N GLY A 960 -36.96 -5.95 53.63
CA GLY A 960 -36.76 -5.02 54.75
C GLY A 960 -36.22 -5.63 56.04
N SER A 961 -35.47 -6.73 55.99
CA SER A 961 -34.93 -7.41 57.17
C SER A 961 -33.51 -6.94 57.51
N PHE A 962 -33.19 -6.85 58.82
CA PHE A 962 -31.91 -6.40 59.36
C PHE A 962 -31.19 -7.53 60.10
N GLY A 963 -29.95 -7.83 59.72
CA GLY A 963 -29.05 -8.76 60.42
C GLY A 963 -28.50 -9.88 59.55
N ILE A 964 -28.58 -11.14 59.99
CA ILE A 964 -27.90 -12.27 59.35
C ILE A 964 -28.87 -13.42 59.05
N GLY A 965 -29.00 -13.84 57.80
CA GLY A 965 -29.67 -15.08 57.41
C GLY A 965 -31.19 -15.10 57.68
N ASN A 966 -31.83 -13.95 57.83
CA ASN A 966 -33.28 -13.89 58.03
C ASN A 966 -34.02 -14.16 56.72
N SER A 967 -35.22 -14.75 56.78
CA SER A 967 -36.06 -15.03 55.61
C SER A 967 -37.49 -14.51 55.80
N GLY A 968 -38.01 -13.82 54.79
CA GLY A 968 -39.32 -13.16 54.81
C GLY A 968 -39.22 -11.66 55.08
N ASN A 969 -40.09 -11.12 55.93
CA ASN A 969 -40.40 -9.68 55.94
C ASN A 969 -40.12 -9.00 57.28
N TYR A 970 -39.35 -7.91 57.28
CA TYR A 970 -39.11 -7.04 58.44
C TYR A 970 -38.57 -7.75 59.69
N ASN A 971 -37.74 -8.80 59.54
CA ASN A 971 -37.15 -9.50 60.68
C ASN A 971 -35.87 -8.77 61.16
N THR A 972 -35.62 -8.73 62.48
CA THR A 972 -34.39 -8.20 63.08
C THR A 972 -33.62 -9.28 63.81
N GLY A 973 -32.35 -9.50 63.48
CA GLY A 973 -31.44 -10.37 64.21
C GLY A 973 -30.83 -11.48 63.35
N ILE A 974 -30.82 -12.72 63.83
CA ILE A 974 -30.14 -13.84 63.16
C ILE A 974 -31.09 -15.00 62.89
N GLY A 975 -31.15 -15.47 61.64
CA GLY A 975 -31.79 -16.75 61.27
C GLY A 975 -33.30 -16.83 61.48
N ASN A 976 -34.00 -15.69 61.63
CA ASN A 976 -35.45 -15.70 61.82
C ASN A 976 -36.19 -15.94 60.49
N ALA A 977 -37.27 -16.70 60.50
CA ALA A 977 -38.07 -17.01 59.32
C ALA A 977 -39.54 -16.56 59.49
N GLY A 978 -40.12 -15.98 58.44
CA GLY A 978 -41.48 -15.45 58.46
C GLY A 978 -41.49 -13.93 58.54
N ALA A 979 -42.29 -13.34 59.43
CA ALA A 979 -42.55 -11.90 59.42
C ALA A 979 -42.35 -11.23 60.79
N THR A 980 -41.60 -10.14 60.80
CA THR A 980 -41.55 -9.16 61.89
C THR A 980 -41.08 -9.76 63.22
N ASN A 981 -40.18 -10.75 63.17
CA ASN A 981 -39.57 -11.34 64.37
C ASN A 981 -38.35 -10.54 64.84
N THR A 982 -38.06 -10.56 66.15
CA THR A 982 -36.86 -9.96 66.75
C THR A 982 -36.05 -10.98 67.53
N GLY A 983 -34.78 -11.18 67.18
CA GLY A 983 -33.83 -11.99 67.95
C GLY A 983 -33.18 -13.11 67.13
N LEU A 984 -33.15 -14.34 67.65
CA LEU A 984 -32.40 -15.46 67.09
C LEU A 984 -33.34 -16.63 66.73
N PHE A 985 -33.27 -17.13 65.49
CA PHE A 985 -33.89 -18.39 65.04
C PHE A 985 -35.41 -18.53 65.30
N ASN A 986 -36.15 -17.43 65.42
CA ASN A 986 -37.59 -17.48 65.60
C ASN A 986 -38.29 -17.75 64.26
N THR A 987 -39.39 -18.51 64.28
CA THR A 987 -40.13 -18.91 63.07
C THR A 987 -41.62 -18.59 63.20
N GLY A 988 -42.19 -17.97 62.17
CA GLY A 988 -43.59 -17.50 62.14
C GLY A 988 -43.68 -15.97 62.21
N LEU A 989 -44.65 -15.43 62.96
CA LEU A 989 -44.98 -13.99 62.91
C LEU A 989 -44.89 -13.29 64.29
N VAL A 990 -44.16 -12.18 64.34
CA VAL A 990 -44.07 -11.28 65.51
C VAL A 990 -43.59 -11.99 66.79
N ASN A 991 -42.57 -12.85 66.71
CA ASN A 991 -41.92 -13.41 67.90
C ASN A 991 -40.76 -12.52 68.38
N THR A 992 -40.49 -12.50 69.69
CA THR A 992 -39.34 -11.82 70.32
C THR A 992 -38.53 -12.80 71.16
N GLY A 993 -37.23 -12.92 70.89
CA GLY A 993 -36.29 -13.71 71.70
C GLY A 993 -35.56 -14.78 70.89
N VAL A 994 -35.57 -16.03 71.36
CA VAL A 994 -34.73 -17.11 70.81
C VAL A 994 -35.55 -18.37 70.48
N GLY A 995 -35.50 -18.84 69.24
CA GLY A 995 -35.94 -20.18 68.86
C GLY A 995 -37.44 -20.45 69.03
N ASN A 996 -38.29 -19.43 69.13
CA ASN A 996 -39.74 -19.61 69.22
C ASN A 996 -40.32 -20.06 67.86
N ALA A 997 -41.36 -20.90 67.87
CA ALA A 997 -42.05 -21.35 66.65
C ALA A 997 -43.56 -21.15 66.77
N GLY A 998 -44.14 -20.42 65.81
CA GLY A 998 -45.53 -19.96 65.84
C GLY A 998 -45.59 -18.44 65.88
N ASN A 999 -46.53 -17.85 66.61
CA ASN A 999 -46.82 -16.42 66.49
C ASN A 999 -46.83 -15.69 67.83
N TYR A 1000 -46.48 -14.40 67.83
CA TYR A 1000 -46.60 -13.50 68.99
C TYR A 1000 -45.88 -13.97 70.27
N ASN A 1001 -44.90 -14.88 70.23
CA ASN A 1001 -44.24 -15.39 71.45
C ASN A 1001 -43.14 -14.45 71.97
N SER A 1002 -42.92 -14.41 73.28
CA SER A 1002 -41.87 -13.66 73.98
C SER A 1002 -41.00 -14.57 74.83
N GLY A 1003 -39.70 -14.63 74.54
CA GLY A 1003 -38.71 -15.38 75.32
C GLY A 1003 -38.06 -16.50 74.52
N GLY A 1004 -37.96 -17.72 75.05
CA GLY A 1004 -37.12 -18.79 74.49
C GLY A 1004 -37.83 -20.10 74.17
N PHE A 1005 -37.71 -20.62 72.96
CA PHE A 1005 -38.11 -21.99 72.59
C PHE A 1005 -39.59 -22.33 72.86
N ASN A 1006 -40.49 -21.34 72.82
CA ASN A 1006 -41.93 -21.60 72.92
C ASN A 1006 -42.49 -22.10 71.58
N THR A 1007 -43.44 -23.03 71.61
CA THR A 1007 -44.08 -23.60 70.42
C THR A 1007 -45.60 -23.44 70.48
N GLY A 1008 -46.16 -22.61 69.61
CA GLY A 1008 -47.56 -22.18 69.64
C GLY A 1008 -47.69 -20.66 69.50
N SER A 1009 -48.74 -20.09 70.06
CA SER A 1009 -49.10 -18.68 69.90
C SER A 1009 -49.12 -17.92 71.21
N THR A 1010 -48.58 -16.71 71.23
CA THR A 1010 -48.73 -15.74 72.32
C THR A 1010 -48.21 -16.23 73.68
N ASN A 1011 -47.17 -17.07 73.73
CA ASN A 1011 -46.55 -17.50 74.99
C ASN A 1011 -45.54 -16.46 75.51
N THR A 1012 -45.39 -16.33 76.83
CA THR A 1012 -44.35 -15.54 77.50
C THR A 1012 -43.45 -16.41 78.37
N GLY A 1013 -42.14 -16.25 78.30
CA GLY A 1013 -41.15 -17.03 79.05
C GLY A 1013 -40.47 -18.07 78.17
N SER A 1014 -40.24 -19.30 78.64
CA SER A 1014 -39.51 -20.29 77.83
C SER A 1014 -39.98 -21.74 77.89
N PHE A 1015 -39.82 -22.45 76.78
CA PHE A 1015 -40.15 -23.87 76.61
C PHE A 1015 -41.64 -24.21 76.84
N ASN A 1016 -42.55 -23.25 76.66
CA ASN A 1016 -43.98 -23.51 76.74
C ASN A 1016 -44.52 -24.07 75.41
N SER A 1017 -45.46 -25.00 75.44
CA SER A 1017 -46.03 -25.68 74.28
C SER A 1017 -47.56 -25.67 74.29
N GLY A 1018 -48.17 -25.02 73.31
CA GLY A 1018 -49.59 -24.62 73.34
C GLY A 1018 -49.69 -23.11 73.24
N ASP A 1019 -50.88 -22.56 73.46
CA ASP A 1019 -51.16 -21.15 73.25
C ASP A 1019 -51.36 -20.38 74.58
N HIS A 1020 -50.99 -19.11 74.58
CA HIS A 1020 -51.23 -18.15 75.67
C HIS A 1020 -50.62 -18.48 77.04
N ASN A 1021 -49.56 -19.28 77.16
CA ASN A 1021 -48.93 -19.59 78.45
C ASN A 1021 -47.99 -18.47 78.96
N THR A 1022 -47.80 -18.38 80.28
CA THR A 1022 -46.81 -17.52 80.94
C THR A 1022 -45.90 -18.32 81.87
N GLY A 1023 -44.58 -18.22 81.68
CA GLY A 1023 -43.57 -18.80 82.56
C GLY A 1023 -42.70 -19.84 81.84
N TYR A 1024 -42.47 -21.00 82.45
CA TYR A 1024 -41.50 -21.98 81.99
C TYR A 1024 -42.08 -23.38 81.88
N LEU A 1025 -41.76 -24.10 80.80
CA LEU A 1025 -42.04 -25.54 80.61
C LEU A 1025 -43.53 -25.95 80.70
N ASN A 1026 -44.49 -25.03 80.52
CA ASN A 1026 -45.91 -25.38 80.57
C ASN A 1026 -46.39 -26.02 79.25
N SER A 1027 -47.32 -26.97 79.31
CA SER A 1027 -47.87 -27.66 78.13
C SER A 1027 -49.40 -27.79 78.17
N GLY A 1028 -50.07 -27.31 77.12
CA GLY A 1028 -51.51 -26.98 77.15
C GLY A 1028 -51.69 -25.46 77.05
N ASP A 1029 -52.91 -24.96 77.22
CA ASP A 1029 -53.23 -23.56 76.94
C ASP A 1029 -53.46 -22.73 78.20
N TYR A 1030 -53.16 -21.43 78.13
CA TYR A 1030 -53.42 -20.44 79.19
C TYR A 1030 -52.84 -20.76 80.59
N ASN A 1031 -51.72 -21.48 80.72
CA ASN A 1031 -51.10 -21.72 82.03
C ASN A 1031 -50.24 -20.55 82.54
N THR A 1032 -50.10 -20.41 83.86
CA THR A 1032 -49.16 -19.48 84.50
C THR A 1032 -48.25 -20.20 85.51
N GLY A 1033 -46.94 -20.17 85.26
CA GLY A 1033 -45.90 -20.57 86.21
C GLY A 1033 -44.90 -21.58 85.64
N LEU A 1034 -44.63 -22.68 86.34
CA LEU A 1034 -43.53 -23.60 86.03
C LEU A 1034 -44.00 -25.05 85.88
N ALA A 1035 -43.78 -25.63 84.70
CA ALA A 1035 -43.97 -27.06 84.41
C ALA A 1035 -45.39 -27.59 84.74
N ASN A 1036 -46.41 -26.83 84.33
CA ASN A 1036 -47.82 -27.24 84.42
C ASN A 1036 -48.27 -27.93 83.11
N SER A 1037 -49.10 -28.96 83.20
CA SER A 1037 -49.59 -29.75 82.07
C SER A 1037 -51.11 -29.88 82.10
N GLY A 1038 -51.77 -29.52 81.00
CA GLY A 1038 -53.22 -29.28 80.88
C GLY A 1038 -53.51 -27.78 80.81
N ASP A 1039 -54.78 -27.38 80.91
CA ASP A 1039 -55.20 -26.02 80.55
C ASP A 1039 -55.53 -25.13 81.78
N VAL A 1040 -55.29 -23.82 81.66
CA VAL A 1040 -55.72 -22.76 82.61
C VAL A 1040 -55.17 -22.90 84.04
N ASN A 1041 -54.00 -23.52 84.24
CA ASN A 1041 -53.44 -23.74 85.59
C ASN A 1041 -52.60 -22.58 86.12
N THR A 1042 -52.56 -22.38 87.44
CA THR A 1042 -51.74 -21.33 88.10
C THR A 1042 -50.84 -21.88 89.20
N GLY A 1043 -49.54 -21.92 88.96
CA GLY A 1043 -48.55 -22.35 89.96
C GLY A 1043 -47.43 -23.18 89.36
N ALA A 1044 -47.04 -24.27 90.02
CA ALA A 1044 -45.97 -25.11 89.49
C ALA A 1044 -46.13 -26.61 89.74
N PHE A 1045 -45.69 -27.41 88.77
CA PHE A 1045 -45.81 -28.88 88.75
C PHE A 1045 -47.26 -29.34 88.92
N ILE A 1046 -48.17 -28.75 88.13
CA ILE A 1046 -49.59 -29.11 88.07
C ILE A 1046 -49.84 -30.08 86.90
N SER A 1047 -50.67 -31.09 87.12
CA SER A 1047 -51.10 -32.10 86.12
C SER A 1047 -52.62 -32.18 86.14
N GLY A 1048 -53.28 -31.57 85.16
CA GLY A 1048 -54.74 -31.41 85.12
C GLY A 1048 -55.16 -30.05 84.57
N ASN A 1049 -56.44 -29.72 84.65
CA ASN A 1049 -57.02 -28.51 84.08
C ASN A 1049 -57.71 -27.64 85.13
N TYR A 1050 -57.70 -26.32 84.95
CA TYR A 1050 -58.37 -25.34 85.81
C TYR A 1050 -57.90 -25.41 87.28
N SER A 1051 -56.63 -25.73 87.55
CA SER A 1051 -56.08 -25.95 88.90
C SER A 1051 -55.04 -24.90 89.33
N ASN A 1052 -55.04 -24.54 90.61
CA ASN A 1052 -54.07 -23.65 91.24
C ASN A 1052 -53.21 -24.40 92.28
N GLY A 1053 -51.91 -24.10 92.41
CA GLY A 1053 -51.09 -24.56 93.54
C GLY A 1053 -49.67 -25.03 93.23
N PHE A 1054 -49.20 -26.03 93.99
CA PHE A 1054 -47.85 -26.59 93.87
C PHE A 1054 -47.89 -28.11 94.07
N PHE A 1055 -47.33 -28.89 93.15
CA PHE A 1055 -47.46 -30.36 93.09
C PHE A 1055 -48.92 -30.83 93.16
N VAL A 1056 -49.73 -30.43 92.17
CA VAL A 1056 -51.18 -30.71 92.10
C VAL A 1056 -51.46 -31.70 90.99
N ASP A 1057 -52.31 -32.69 91.25
CA ASP A 1057 -52.77 -33.67 90.26
C ASP A 1057 -54.30 -33.71 90.26
N GLY A 1058 -54.90 -33.67 89.07
CA GLY A 1058 -56.33 -33.55 88.83
C GLY A 1058 -56.87 -32.13 88.61
N ASP A 1059 -58.09 -32.06 88.11
CA ASP A 1059 -58.75 -30.84 87.64
C ASP A 1059 -59.46 -30.06 88.76
N HIS A 1060 -59.62 -28.74 88.58
CA HIS A 1060 -60.37 -27.82 89.47
C HIS A 1060 -59.88 -27.80 90.94
N GLN A 1061 -58.59 -28.01 91.17
CA GLN A 1061 -57.98 -28.06 92.50
C GLN A 1061 -57.43 -26.69 92.94
N GLY A 1062 -57.39 -26.44 94.26
CA GLY A 1062 -56.75 -25.24 94.84
C GLY A 1062 -57.41 -23.89 94.51
N LEU A 1063 -58.60 -23.90 93.91
CA LEU A 1063 -59.33 -22.69 93.52
C LEU A 1063 -59.64 -21.78 94.71
N ILE A 1064 -59.51 -20.47 94.49
CA ILE A 1064 -60.08 -19.42 95.34
C ILE A 1064 -61.28 -18.85 94.57
N ASP A 1065 -62.35 -18.46 95.28
CA ASP A 1065 -63.67 -18.02 94.76
C ASP A 1065 -64.45 -18.97 93.80
N GLY A 1066 -63.78 -19.99 93.24
CA GLY A 1066 -64.36 -20.95 92.30
C GLY A 1066 -63.85 -20.79 90.86
N THR A 1067 -62.92 -19.86 90.62
CA THR A 1067 -62.29 -19.65 89.30
C THR A 1067 -60.76 -19.87 89.36
N PRO A 1068 -60.10 -20.26 88.25
CA PRO A 1068 -58.64 -20.37 88.21
C PRO A 1068 -57.94 -19.02 88.33
N GLY A 1069 -56.65 -19.07 88.68
CA GLY A 1069 -55.88 -17.87 88.99
C GLY A 1069 -56.24 -17.26 90.34
N PHE A 1070 -55.84 -16.00 90.52
CA PHE A 1070 -56.03 -15.24 91.74
C PHE A 1070 -56.54 -13.85 91.42
N PHE A 1071 -57.76 -13.53 91.85
CA PHE A 1071 -58.41 -12.23 91.63
C PHE A 1071 -58.50 -11.83 90.13
N ASN A 1072 -58.62 -12.81 89.25
CA ASN A 1072 -58.90 -12.58 87.84
C ASN A 1072 -60.36 -12.10 87.66
N SER A 1073 -60.59 -11.27 86.66
CA SER A 1073 -61.89 -10.63 86.36
C SER A 1073 -62.19 -10.65 84.86
N THR A 1074 -61.79 -11.72 84.20
CA THR A 1074 -61.99 -12.00 82.78
C THR A 1074 -63.33 -12.71 82.52
N THR A 1075 -63.92 -12.57 81.33
CA THR A 1075 -65.23 -13.20 81.03
C THR A 1075 -65.17 -14.70 80.76
N ASN A 1076 -64.01 -15.27 80.42
CA ASN A 1076 -63.73 -16.71 80.50
C ASN A 1076 -62.73 -17.01 81.64
N PRO A 1077 -62.55 -18.28 82.05
CA PRO A 1077 -61.48 -18.70 82.95
C PRO A 1077 -60.08 -18.31 82.43
N SER A 1078 -59.23 -17.85 83.35
CA SER A 1078 -57.86 -17.37 83.09
C SER A 1078 -56.96 -17.80 84.22
N SER A 1079 -55.68 -18.06 83.96
CA SER A 1079 -54.70 -18.34 85.03
C SER A 1079 -54.03 -17.06 85.52
N GLY A 1080 -53.16 -17.17 86.54
CA GLY A 1080 -52.29 -16.09 86.97
C GLY A 1080 -52.89 -15.18 88.03
N LEU A 1081 -52.69 -13.87 87.91
CA LEU A 1081 -53.00 -12.89 88.96
C LEU A 1081 -53.50 -11.56 88.38
N LEU A 1082 -54.67 -11.08 88.82
CA LEU A 1082 -55.23 -9.76 88.48
C LEU A 1082 -55.45 -9.50 86.97
N ASN A 1083 -55.62 -10.56 86.17
CA ASN A 1083 -55.95 -10.46 84.74
C ASN A 1083 -57.43 -10.05 84.54
N SER A 1084 -57.79 -9.41 83.42
CA SER A 1084 -59.08 -8.71 83.31
C SER A 1084 -59.54 -8.43 81.87
N GLY A 1085 -60.86 -8.40 81.63
CA GLY A 1085 -61.41 -8.10 80.30
C GLY A 1085 -62.19 -9.25 79.68
N GLU A 1086 -62.06 -9.43 78.36
CA GLU A 1086 -62.93 -10.30 77.56
C GLU A 1086 -62.19 -11.57 77.10
N GLY A 1087 -62.75 -12.75 77.35
CA GLY A 1087 -62.11 -14.03 77.02
C GLY A 1087 -61.12 -14.50 78.11
N SER A 1088 -60.05 -15.16 77.71
CA SER A 1088 -59.06 -15.81 78.60
C SER A 1088 -57.69 -15.16 78.51
N GLU A 1089 -56.93 -15.18 79.61
CA GLU A 1089 -55.57 -14.64 79.74
C GLU A 1089 -54.70 -15.53 80.66
N SER A 1090 -53.38 -15.32 80.63
CA SER A 1090 -52.44 -15.84 81.64
C SER A 1090 -51.46 -14.75 82.08
N GLY A 1091 -50.68 -15.00 83.12
CA GLY A 1091 -49.67 -14.06 83.61
C GLY A 1091 -50.19 -13.11 84.68
N VAL A 1092 -49.76 -11.84 84.67
CA VAL A 1092 -50.03 -10.88 85.75
C VAL A 1092 -50.48 -9.51 85.25
N GLY A 1093 -51.67 -9.09 85.71
CA GLY A 1093 -52.20 -7.74 85.51
C GLY A 1093 -52.49 -7.39 84.05
N ASN A 1094 -52.76 -8.38 83.21
CA ASN A 1094 -53.10 -8.15 81.81
C ASN A 1094 -54.54 -7.62 81.67
N TYR A 1095 -54.80 -6.98 80.52
CA TYR A 1095 -56.11 -6.44 80.18
C TYR A 1095 -56.42 -6.68 78.70
N GLY A 1096 -57.56 -7.29 78.39
CA GLY A 1096 -58.04 -7.43 77.03
C GLY A 1096 -58.49 -8.85 76.70
N VAL A 1097 -57.88 -9.44 75.66
CA VAL A 1097 -58.24 -10.76 75.10
C VAL A 1097 -56.97 -11.53 74.77
N GLY A 1098 -56.78 -12.74 75.29
CA GLY A 1098 -55.71 -13.64 74.85
C GLY A 1098 -54.30 -13.16 75.19
N ASN A 1099 -54.11 -12.41 76.26
CA ASN A 1099 -52.76 -11.98 76.66
C ASN A 1099 -52.02 -13.04 77.48
N SER A 1100 -50.69 -12.98 77.42
CA SER A 1100 -49.79 -13.64 78.37
C SER A 1100 -48.73 -12.64 78.85
N GLY A 1101 -48.00 -12.95 79.91
CA GLY A 1101 -46.91 -12.11 80.41
C GLY A 1101 -47.35 -11.11 81.47
N PHE A 1102 -46.85 -9.87 81.40
CA PHE A 1102 -46.96 -8.89 82.48
C PHE A 1102 -47.41 -7.52 81.99
N LEU A 1103 -48.56 -7.04 82.48
CA LEU A 1103 -49.14 -5.72 82.19
C LEU A 1103 -49.29 -5.42 80.67
N ASN A 1104 -49.75 -6.39 79.88
CA ASN A 1104 -50.07 -6.20 78.47
C ASN A 1104 -51.54 -5.76 78.30
N PHE A 1105 -51.77 -4.75 77.47
CA PHE A 1105 -53.07 -4.09 77.28
C PHE A 1105 -53.54 -4.23 75.83
N ALA A 1106 -54.44 -5.17 75.56
CA ALA A 1106 -54.96 -5.48 74.23
C ALA A 1106 -56.32 -4.82 73.95
N SER A 1107 -56.54 -4.41 72.71
CA SER A 1107 -57.85 -3.93 72.24
C SER A 1107 -58.82 -5.09 71.98
N VAL A 1108 -60.12 -4.86 72.22
CA VAL A 1108 -61.20 -5.87 72.32
C VAL A 1108 -61.56 -6.62 71.02
N THR A 1109 -60.71 -6.65 70.01
CA THR A 1109 -60.94 -7.36 68.73
C THR A 1109 -59.84 -8.37 68.40
N GLY A 1110 -59.74 -9.41 69.23
CA GLY A 1110 -59.35 -10.75 68.76
C GLY A 1110 -57.89 -11.02 68.43
N ALA A 1111 -56.93 -10.34 69.06
CA ALA A 1111 -55.51 -10.62 68.86
C ALA A 1111 -54.65 -10.31 70.10
N GLY A 1112 -54.16 -11.38 70.74
CA GLY A 1112 -53.37 -11.32 71.96
C GLY A 1112 -51.99 -10.68 71.82
N SER A 1113 -51.40 -10.36 72.97
CA SER A 1113 -50.02 -9.90 73.11
C SER A 1113 -49.29 -10.68 74.21
N SER A 1114 -47.98 -10.89 74.03
CA SER A 1114 -47.11 -11.53 75.03
C SER A 1114 -46.01 -10.57 75.49
N GLY A 1115 -45.29 -10.93 76.55
CA GLY A 1115 -44.12 -10.19 77.03
C GLY A 1115 -44.45 -9.19 78.14
N LEU A 1116 -43.98 -7.95 78.02
CA LEU A 1116 -44.00 -6.96 79.10
C LEU A 1116 -44.44 -5.56 78.61
N LEU A 1117 -45.48 -5.00 79.22
CA LEU A 1117 -45.91 -3.60 79.03
C LEU A 1117 -46.20 -3.23 77.55
N ASN A 1118 -46.73 -4.17 76.77
CA ASN A 1118 -47.14 -3.93 75.39
C ASN A 1118 -48.59 -3.41 75.33
N VAL A 1119 -48.87 -2.49 74.42
CA VAL A 1119 -50.16 -1.79 74.29
C VAL A 1119 -50.62 -1.82 72.83
N GLY A 1120 -51.75 -2.48 72.56
CA GLY A 1120 -52.40 -2.53 71.24
C GLY A 1120 -52.99 -3.88 70.87
N ALA A 1121 -52.37 -4.61 69.93
CA ALA A 1121 -52.79 -5.96 69.49
C ALA A 1121 -51.72 -6.60 68.59
N LEU A 1122 -51.60 -7.93 68.53
CA LEU A 1122 -50.59 -8.63 67.69
C LEU A 1122 -49.15 -8.21 68.07
N GLN A 1123 -48.75 -8.41 69.33
CA GLN A 1123 -47.45 -7.94 69.83
C GLN A 1123 -46.68 -9.00 70.63
N SER A 1124 -45.35 -8.86 70.65
CA SER A 1124 -44.45 -9.56 71.57
C SER A 1124 -43.31 -8.64 72.01
N GLY A 1125 -42.55 -9.04 73.02
CA GLY A 1125 -41.39 -8.30 73.50
C GLY A 1125 -41.73 -7.34 74.63
N ILE A 1126 -41.18 -6.12 74.60
CA ILE A 1126 -41.17 -5.20 75.73
C ILE A 1126 -41.50 -3.78 75.29
N LEU A 1127 -42.44 -3.11 75.97
CA LEU A 1127 -42.76 -1.68 75.82
C LEU A 1127 -43.17 -1.26 74.39
N ASN A 1128 -43.84 -2.15 73.64
CA ASN A 1128 -44.26 -1.89 72.27
C ASN A 1128 -45.67 -1.28 72.21
N LEU A 1129 -45.87 -0.27 71.35
CA LEU A 1129 -47.13 0.48 71.20
C LEU A 1129 -47.61 0.42 69.74
N GLY A 1130 -48.81 -0.13 69.48
CA GLY A 1130 -49.38 -0.23 68.13
C GLY A 1130 -49.80 -1.65 67.78
N SER A 1131 -49.54 -2.13 66.55
CA SER A 1131 -49.95 -3.48 66.16
C SER A 1131 -49.07 -4.12 65.09
N THR A 1132 -48.85 -5.44 65.23
CA THR A 1132 -47.89 -6.25 64.45
C THR A 1132 -46.43 -5.91 64.79
N ILE A 1133 -46.11 -5.83 66.08
CA ILE A 1133 -44.83 -5.31 66.58
C ILE A 1133 -44.12 -6.32 67.51
N SER A 1134 -42.85 -6.59 67.22
CA SER A 1134 -41.96 -7.36 68.12
C SER A 1134 -40.79 -6.49 68.62
N GLY A 1135 -40.02 -6.99 69.58
CA GLY A 1135 -38.77 -6.37 70.03
C GLY A 1135 -38.91 -5.45 71.25
N PHE A 1136 -38.17 -4.35 71.30
CA PHE A 1136 -38.09 -3.47 72.47
C PHE A 1136 -38.38 -2.00 72.14
N GLY A 1137 -39.40 -1.42 72.79
CA GLY A 1137 -39.67 0.02 72.75
C GLY A 1137 -40.14 0.57 71.41
N ASN A 1138 -40.74 -0.28 70.56
CA ASN A 1138 -41.13 0.06 69.19
C ASN A 1138 -42.54 0.67 69.14
N THR A 1139 -42.77 1.61 68.22
CA THR A 1139 -44.04 2.36 68.07
C THR A 1139 -44.58 2.29 66.64
N GLY A 1140 -45.84 1.87 66.48
CA GLY A 1140 -46.55 1.77 65.21
C GLY A 1140 -47.58 2.89 65.00
N SER A 1141 -47.61 3.50 63.81
CA SER A 1141 -48.50 4.63 63.49
C SER A 1141 -49.77 4.28 62.71
N VAL A 1142 -49.87 3.08 62.14
CA VAL A 1142 -50.99 2.61 61.29
C VAL A 1142 -51.22 1.13 61.56
N THR A 1143 -52.47 0.68 61.65
CA THR A 1143 -52.80 -0.74 61.79
C THR A 1143 -52.89 -1.41 60.42
N PRO A 1144 -52.09 -2.46 60.09
CA PRO A 1144 -50.96 -3.03 60.85
C PRO A 1144 -49.62 -2.32 60.56
N ALA A 1145 -48.74 -2.26 61.56
CA ALA A 1145 -47.40 -1.66 61.46
C ALA A 1145 -46.33 -2.73 61.68
N PHE A 1146 -45.80 -3.29 60.59
CA PHE A 1146 -44.74 -4.28 60.61
C PHE A 1146 -43.42 -3.67 61.15
N VAL A 1147 -43.22 -3.74 62.46
CA VAL A 1147 -42.05 -3.17 63.15
C VAL A 1147 -41.40 -4.21 64.05
N SER A 1148 -40.11 -4.47 63.83
CA SER A 1148 -39.28 -5.31 64.71
C SER A 1148 -38.02 -4.57 65.16
N GLY A 1149 -37.24 -5.15 66.07
CA GLY A 1149 -35.96 -4.60 66.51
C GLY A 1149 -36.05 -3.74 67.76
N VAL A 1150 -35.37 -2.60 67.80
CA VAL A 1150 -35.25 -1.77 69.01
C VAL A 1150 -35.47 -0.28 68.72
N ALA A 1151 -36.37 0.35 69.50
CA ALA A 1151 -36.67 1.79 69.52
C ALA A 1151 -37.03 2.41 68.15
N ASN A 1152 -37.67 1.62 67.28
CA ASN A 1152 -38.13 2.02 65.95
C ASN A 1152 -39.54 2.63 66.02
N ALA A 1153 -39.79 3.74 65.30
CA ALA A 1153 -41.09 4.42 65.28
C ALA A 1153 -41.59 4.67 63.84
N GLY A 1154 -42.65 3.96 63.42
CA GLY A 1154 -43.06 3.98 62.02
C GLY A 1154 -44.19 3.01 61.64
N THR A 1155 -44.06 2.38 60.48
CA THR A 1155 -45.03 1.40 59.96
C THR A 1155 -44.44 0.15 59.28
N ARG A 1156 -43.20 0.21 58.79
CA ARG A 1156 -42.53 -0.85 58.01
C ARG A 1156 -41.02 -0.83 58.24
N LEU A 1157 -40.58 -1.19 59.44
CA LEU A 1157 -39.20 -0.99 59.93
C LEU A 1157 -38.60 -2.25 60.58
N SER A 1158 -37.29 -2.43 60.45
CA SER A 1158 -36.51 -3.40 61.23
C SER A 1158 -35.15 -2.79 61.61
N GLY A 1159 -34.40 -3.42 62.52
CA GLY A 1159 -33.12 -2.92 63.00
C GLY A 1159 -33.23 -2.03 64.24
N PHE A 1160 -32.48 -0.93 64.28
CA PHE A 1160 -32.25 -0.17 65.52
C PHE A 1160 -32.41 1.35 65.31
N PHE A 1161 -33.24 1.99 66.14
CA PHE A 1161 -33.44 3.45 66.25
C PHE A 1161 -34.01 4.18 65.01
N PHE A 1162 -34.64 3.47 64.08
CA PHE A 1162 -35.20 4.03 62.84
C PHE A 1162 -36.52 4.80 63.04
N ARG A 1163 -36.80 5.75 62.15
CA ARG A 1163 -38.08 6.48 62.08
C ARG A 1163 -38.52 6.67 60.63
N GLY A 1164 -39.77 6.32 60.29
CA GLY A 1164 -40.29 6.51 58.94
C GLY A 1164 -41.34 5.47 58.50
N THR A 1165 -41.54 5.36 57.19
CA THR A 1165 -42.63 4.55 56.57
C THR A 1165 -42.14 3.43 55.65
N GLY A 1166 -40.84 3.23 55.52
CA GLY A 1166 -40.22 2.19 54.69
C GLY A 1166 -38.88 1.72 55.29
N PRO A 1167 -38.35 0.57 54.79
CA PRO A 1167 -37.06 0.03 55.21
C PRO A 1167 -35.88 0.89 54.76
#